data_AF-A0A2N6A947-F1
#
_entry.id   AF-A0A2N6A947-F1
#
_cell.length_a   1.000
_cell.length_b   1.000
_cell.length_c   1.000
_cell.angle_alpha   90.00
_cell.angle_beta   90.00
_cell.angle_gamma   90.00
#
_symmetry.space_group_name_H-M   'P 1'
#
loop_
_entity.id
_entity.type
_entity.pdbx_description
1 polymer ?
#
loop_
_entity_poly.entity_id
_entity_poly.type
_entity_poly.pdbx_seq_one_letter_code
_entity_poly.pdbx_strand_id
1 'polypeptide(L)'
;MLYKKTEKFLFFSLVFLFIFGASLFVLNSKKASATTWDPSNPDNTHNLSGFAWADTIGWISFNSANCDSDDNGLTDKGNYANCQMLVPGGDPVNPTWGVTIDRTTKEMTGYAWSSNVGWICFGTSCTGPAVTASGNDTADAYFYPNYIDGYAQVVSLGDDGWISLDGATYGVTWNQTNLELEGYAWNGNDTAGVGIGWISFNANNCDTDDNGFIDVGCGGDNATDVVTDYYVIANLNLPPTYIDAGLYEPVPSDVELDPTVTYFAEGDNVSFRAEWSEINLTDHVIAYFCKHDDDIDNSSGTYDTWRCNDRDGNGNLNEDHWCASAPVQYNGTDFPLAECSKTLSSADIGSFGAKNIFVTLCDEWGECVGPYQIDDLNTNDAPDIDGFSGVNADGDEWATAPYLDDGVDDEIIHFSVDWTDTLNNGFMNLRICKSNNFTESTMTCDDDSWCELDGSSTGGANSGTLGCEYTALESDAGDNDYYVYVCDYYGTCTSDPGDDSNKGSFLVNLRPEVTVMSAPNFGPDAACKNDVDDKDLQVGLYWTVSDGDSGSEIKKVSVYVDRVSDTYQIELDDDELTNDCATNPSNNNCESVISSALYPNIGWGESYTWQVRVNDGYAWSDWRNFDHSAGDTLTNDSGANADSVNGDNTTFTTYAHNFPVPIPDGTSVGFQPDPPSAGEETKLTPPSVYYEANKFGSDTTDCSGICSYNWSVTDGSFVDSSETEEIPRMIFNNDGDTEGYGFTVTDPDGYTCSTGDLDADVNKDLPSWTETY
;
A
#
# COMPACT_ATOMS: atom_id res chain seq x y z
N MET A 1 -64.73 -20.10 16.17
CA MET A 1 -63.95 -20.79 17.23
C MET A 1 -62.69 -21.51 16.70
N LEU A 2 -62.62 -21.87 15.41
CA LEU A 2 -61.40 -22.41 14.78
C LEU A 2 -60.29 -21.37 14.49
N TYR A 3 -60.65 -20.08 14.27
CA TYR A 3 -59.69 -19.04 13.87
C TYR A 3 -58.70 -18.63 14.99
N LYS A 4 -59.15 -18.56 16.26
CA LYS A 4 -58.30 -18.20 17.41
C LYS A 4 -57.24 -19.26 17.76
N LYS A 5 -57.32 -20.46 17.19
CA LYS A 5 -56.38 -21.54 17.48
C LYS A 5 -55.15 -21.49 16.57
N THR A 6 -55.27 -20.87 15.40
CA THR A 6 -54.22 -20.76 14.40
C THR A 6 -53.23 -19.63 14.70
N GLU A 7 -53.69 -18.48 15.23
CA GLU A 7 -52.81 -17.37 15.62
C GLU A 7 -51.82 -17.76 16.73
N LYS A 8 -52.29 -18.52 17.72
CA LYS A 8 -51.42 -18.98 18.81
C LYS A 8 -50.35 -19.95 18.30
N PHE A 9 -50.68 -20.77 17.30
CA PHE A 9 -49.70 -21.70 16.74
C PHE A 9 -48.62 -20.97 15.93
N LEU A 10 -49.00 -19.94 15.18
CA LEU A 10 -48.06 -19.13 14.40
C LEU A 10 -47.10 -18.35 15.31
N PHE A 11 -47.62 -17.76 16.39
CA PHE A 11 -46.80 -17.03 17.37
C PHE A 11 -45.76 -17.93 18.05
N PHE A 12 -46.15 -19.13 18.50
CA PHE A 12 -45.20 -20.08 19.09
C PHE A 12 -44.15 -20.57 18.08
N SER A 13 -44.50 -20.72 16.80
CA SER A 13 -43.54 -21.11 15.77
C SER A 13 -42.50 -20.02 15.49
N LEU A 14 -42.90 -18.74 15.50
CA LEU A 14 -41.98 -17.62 15.31
C LEU A 14 -41.03 -17.43 16.49
N VAL A 15 -41.54 -17.53 17.73
CA VAL A 15 -40.69 -17.48 18.93
C VAL A 15 -39.69 -18.63 18.96
N PHE A 16 -40.08 -19.83 18.54
CA PHE A 16 -39.16 -20.96 18.48
C PHE A 16 -38.07 -20.76 17.43
N LEU A 17 -38.41 -20.23 16.25
CA LEU A 17 -37.45 -19.89 15.20
C LEU A 17 -36.45 -18.81 15.65
N PHE A 18 -36.93 -17.79 16.38
CA PHE A 18 -36.07 -16.72 16.89
C PHE A 18 -35.09 -17.23 17.95
N ILE A 19 -35.55 -18.07 18.89
CA ILE A 19 -34.68 -18.66 19.92
C ILE A 19 -33.65 -19.61 19.28
N PHE A 20 -34.06 -20.42 18.30
CA PHE A 20 -33.13 -21.32 17.60
C PHE A 20 -32.13 -20.54 16.76
N GLY A 21 -32.56 -19.48 16.07
CA GLY A 21 -31.69 -18.60 15.30
C GLY A 21 -30.67 -17.86 16.17
N ALA A 22 -31.12 -17.28 17.29
CA ALA A 22 -30.23 -16.62 18.25
C ALA A 22 -29.24 -17.60 18.90
N SER A 23 -29.68 -18.84 19.20
CA SER A 23 -28.78 -19.86 19.76
C SER A 23 -27.76 -20.37 18.75
N LEU A 24 -28.12 -20.48 17.47
CA LEU A 24 -27.19 -20.82 16.39
C LEU A 24 -26.17 -19.70 16.16
N PHE A 25 -26.61 -18.44 16.23
CA PHE A 25 -25.75 -17.27 16.10
C PHE A 25 -24.72 -17.18 17.25
N VAL A 26 -25.14 -17.46 18.50
CA VAL A 26 -24.24 -17.50 19.67
C VAL A 26 -23.27 -18.69 19.63
N LEU A 27 -23.61 -19.79 18.96
CA LEU A 27 -22.71 -20.94 18.80
C LEU A 27 -21.69 -20.74 17.67
N ASN A 28 -22.03 -20.00 16.61
CA ASN A 28 -21.08 -19.65 15.55
C ASN A 28 -20.14 -18.49 15.92
N SER A 29 -20.43 -17.75 17.00
CA SER A 29 -19.63 -16.60 17.44
C SER A 29 -18.56 -16.92 18.49
N LYS A 30 -18.40 -18.19 18.87
CA LYS A 30 -17.28 -18.65 19.72
C LYS A 30 -16.15 -19.23 18.87
N LYS A 31 -15.60 -18.43 17.95
CA LYS A 31 -14.24 -18.68 17.46
C LYS A 31 -13.29 -18.51 18.64
N ALA A 32 -12.27 -19.36 18.73
CA ALA A 32 -11.20 -19.13 19.69
C ALA A 32 -10.57 -17.77 19.34
N SER A 33 -10.81 -16.75 20.16
CA SER A 33 -10.07 -15.50 20.06
C SER A 33 -8.61 -15.83 20.34
N ALA A 34 -7.79 -15.87 19.29
CA ALA A 34 -6.41 -15.46 19.47
C ALA A 34 -6.48 -14.07 20.13
N THR A 35 -5.79 -13.93 21.26
CA THR A 35 -5.62 -12.65 21.93
C THR A 35 -5.14 -11.65 20.89
N THR A 36 -5.91 -10.56 20.74
CA THR A 36 -5.54 -9.44 19.87
C THR A 36 -4.16 -8.98 20.29
N TRP A 37 -3.24 -8.91 19.33
CA TRP A 37 -1.88 -8.44 19.55
C TRP A 37 -1.91 -7.03 20.13
N ASP A 38 -1.38 -6.88 21.36
CA ASP A 38 -1.25 -5.58 22.03
C ASP A 38 0.20 -5.09 21.91
N PRO A 39 0.53 -4.18 20.98
CA PRO A 39 1.91 -3.67 20.85
C PRO A 39 2.47 -3.02 22.12
N SER A 40 1.63 -2.71 23.13
CA SER A 40 2.05 -2.13 24.41
C SER A 40 2.59 -3.16 25.41
N ASN A 41 2.38 -4.47 25.17
CA ASN A 41 2.95 -5.51 26.02
C ASN A 41 4.44 -5.71 25.68
N PRO A 42 5.37 -5.45 26.61
CA PRO A 42 6.81 -5.61 26.38
C PRO A 42 7.24 -7.05 26.03
N ASP A 43 6.38 -8.05 26.25
CA ASP A 43 6.60 -9.44 25.86
C ASP A 43 6.30 -9.71 24.37
N ASN A 44 5.83 -8.69 23.63
CA ASN A 44 5.48 -8.76 22.20
C ASN A 44 6.62 -8.37 21.25
N THR A 45 7.88 -8.52 21.68
CA THR A 45 9.05 -8.40 20.78
C THR A 45 9.07 -9.45 19.67
N HIS A 46 8.20 -10.45 19.76
CA HIS A 46 8.00 -11.50 18.77
C HIS A 46 6.76 -11.18 17.92
N ASN A 47 6.95 -11.11 16.61
CA ASN A 47 5.89 -10.78 15.66
C ASN A 47 5.24 -12.02 15.02
N LEU A 48 5.61 -13.24 15.44
CA LEU A 48 4.79 -14.43 15.23
C LEU A 48 4.06 -14.83 16.50
N SER A 49 2.80 -15.23 16.34
CA SER A 49 1.97 -15.77 17.41
C SER A 49 1.08 -16.88 16.87
N GLY A 50 0.59 -17.75 17.76
CA GLY A 50 -0.39 -18.77 17.41
C GLY A 50 0.21 -20.17 17.42
N PHE A 51 -0.51 -21.11 16.82
CA PHE A 51 -0.15 -22.53 16.87
C PHE A 51 -0.09 -23.16 15.48
N ALA A 52 0.99 -23.89 15.23
CA ALA A 52 1.05 -24.89 14.16
C ALA A 52 0.79 -26.28 14.75
N TRP A 53 0.50 -27.26 13.89
CA TRP A 53 0.20 -28.62 14.31
C TRP A 53 0.83 -29.66 13.40
N ALA A 54 1.28 -30.76 14.00
CA ALA A 54 1.71 -31.97 13.30
C ALA A 54 1.23 -33.21 14.04
N ASP A 55 0.92 -34.29 13.32
CA ASP A 55 0.48 -35.56 13.92
C ASP A 55 1.47 -36.13 14.96
N THR A 56 2.78 -35.97 14.70
CA THR A 56 3.84 -36.57 15.52
C THR A 56 4.36 -35.63 16.60
N ILE A 57 4.35 -34.31 16.37
CA ILE A 57 4.79 -33.27 17.33
C ILE A 57 3.63 -32.78 18.18
N GLY A 58 2.40 -32.96 17.74
CA GLY A 58 1.26 -32.22 18.26
C GLY A 58 1.41 -30.72 18.01
N TRP A 59 0.92 -29.94 18.96
CA TRP A 59 0.89 -28.48 18.90
C TRP A 59 2.28 -27.86 19.06
N ILE A 60 2.54 -26.85 18.24
CA ILE A 60 3.75 -26.03 18.24
C ILE A 60 3.31 -24.59 18.46
N SER A 61 3.76 -23.97 19.55
CA SER A 61 3.46 -22.57 19.86
C SER A 61 4.59 -21.67 19.38
N PHE A 62 4.24 -20.55 18.74
CA PHE A 62 5.22 -19.60 18.17
C PHE A 62 5.63 -18.48 19.11
N ASN A 63 4.92 -18.27 20.22
CA ASN A 63 5.36 -17.35 21.27
C ASN A 63 4.87 -17.75 22.67
N SER A 64 5.53 -17.23 23.70
CA SER A 64 5.16 -17.46 25.09
C SER A 64 3.79 -16.86 25.48
N ALA A 65 3.32 -15.83 24.78
CA ALA A 65 2.01 -15.22 24.99
C ALA A 65 0.84 -16.16 24.63
N ASN A 66 1.05 -17.13 23.73
CA ASN A 66 0.06 -18.18 23.46
C ASN A 66 -0.25 -19.05 24.69
N CYS A 67 0.61 -18.97 25.70
CA CYS A 67 0.48 -19.70 26.95
C CYS A 67 -0.10 -18.85 28.10
N ASP A 68 -0.42 -17.59 27.85
CA ASP A 68 -0.94 -16.61 28.80
C ASP A 68 -2.14 -15.88 28.17
N SER A 69 -3.27 -16.58 28.11
CA SER A 69 -4.46 -16.11 27.40
C SER A 69 -5.20 -14.98 28.11
N ASP A 70 -4.93 -14.74 29.40
CA ASP A 70 -5.47 -13.61 30.16
C ASP A 70 -4.45 -12.49 30.41
N ASP A 71 -3.27 -12.58 29.78
CA ASP A 71 -2.18 -11.60 29.80
C ASP A 71 -1.80 -11.15 31.23
N ASN A 72 -1.80 -12.09 32.18
CA ASN A 72 -1.54 -11.81 33.58
C ASN A 72 -0.07 -12.01 33.96
N GLY A 73 0.78 -12.36 32.99
CA GLY A 73 2.19 -12.69 33.16
C GLY A 73 2.44 -14.09 33.72
N LEU A 74 1.43 -14.96 33.76
CA LEU A 74 1.50 -16.34 34.26
C LEU A 74 0.96 -17.31 33.22
N THR A 75 1.62 -18.46 33.07
CA THR A 75 1.12 -19.50 32.18
C THR A 75 -0.25 -20.03 32.66
N ASP A 76 -1.24 -19.98 31.79
CA ASP A 76 -2.60 -20.43 32.07
C ASP A 76 -2.65 -21.94 32.33
N LYS A 77 -2.85 -22.27 33.61
CA LYS A 77 -2.85 -23.65 34.07
C LYS A 77 -4.15 -24.35 33.67
N GLY A 78 -4.05 -25.21 32.66
CA GLY A 78 -5.10 -26.16 32.30
C GLY A 78 -5.76 -25.92 30.95
N ASN A 79 -5.34 -24.89 30.21
CA ASN A 79 -5.88 -24.62 28.87
C ASN A 79 -5.03 -25.25 27.75
N TYR A 80 -3.70 -25.34 27.91
CA TYR A 80 -2.82 -25.95 26.89
C TYR A 80 -1.77 -26.87 27.51
N ALA A 81 -1.90 -28.19 27.29
CA ALA A 81 -0.86 -29.18 27.63
C ALA A 81 0.44 -29.01 26.81
N ASN A 82 0.45 -28.03 25.90
CA ASN A 82 1.47 -27.80 24.89
C ASN A 82 2.42 -26.66 25.24
N CYS A 83 2.13 -25.92 26.31
CA CYS A 83 3.00 -24.89 26.83
C CYS A 83 4.14 -25.48 27.65
N GLN A 84 5.31 -24.81 27.63
CA GLN A 84 6.44 -25.24 28.42
C GLN A 84 6.10 -25.12 29.90
N MET A 85 5.73 -26.23 30.55
CA MET A 85 5.55 -26.24 31.99
C MET A 85 6.92 -26.14 32.68
N LEU A 86 7.40 -24.91 32.89
CA LEU A 86 8.40 -24.65 33.89
C LEU A 86 7.71 -24.73 35.26
N VAL A 87 7.85 -25.89 35.88
CA VAL A 87 7.57 -26.18 37.29
C VAL A 87 6.08 -26.19 37.71
N PRO A 88 5.63 -27.19 38.49
CA PRO A 88 4.30 -27.17 39.11
C PRO A 88 4.19 -26.03 40.16
N GLY A 89 3.81 -24.82 39.73
CA GLY A 89 3.80 -23.65 40.62
C GLY A 89 3.00 -22.41 40.17
N GLY A 90 2.76 -22.19 38.88
CA GLY A 90 2.31 -20.88 38.41
C GLY A 90 3.49 -19.91 38.42
N ASP A 91 4.60 -20.33 37.83
CA ASP A 91 5.77 -19.47 37.66
C ASP A 91 5.44 -18.40 36.61
N PRO A 92 6.02 -17.20 36.71
CA PRO A 92 5.88 -16.16 35.70
C PRO A 92 6.27 -16.69 34.32
N VAL A 93 5.64 -16.16 33.26
CA VAL A 93 6.02 -16.39 31.86
C VAL A 93 7.43 -15.83 31.67
N ASN A 94 8.42 -16.61 32.07
CA ASN A 94 9.82 -16.25 32.01
C ASN A 94 10.63 -17.53 31.77
N PRO A 95 11.33 -17.65 30.63
CA PRO A 95 11.70 -16.57 29.71
C PRO A 95 10.61 -16.21 28.70
N THR A 96 10.57 -14.94 28.28
CA THR A 96 9.92 -14.51 27.04
C THR A 96 10.60 -15.23 25.89
N TRP A 97 9.84 -16.02 25.13
CA TRP A 97 10.33 -16.71 23.95
C TRP A 97 9.32 -16.56 22.82
N GLY A 98 9.83 -16.64 21.60
CA GLY A 98 9.02 -16.65 20.41
C GLY A 98 9.88 -16.55 19.16
N VAL A 99 9.22 -16.56 18.02
CA VAL A 99 9.84 -16.37 16.71
C VAL A 99 9.63 -14.92 16.27
N THR A 100 10.69 -14.29 15.77
CA THR A 100 10.71 -12.92 15.26
C THR A 100 11.19 -12.91 13.82
N ILE A 101 10.45 -12.24 12.94
CA ILE A 101 10.88 -11.85 11.59
C ILE A 101 11.53 -10.47 11.68
N ASP A 102 12.81 -10.36 11.31
CA ASP A 102 13.44 -9.08 11.03
C ASP A 102 12.94 -8.57 9.68
N ARG A 103 12.31 -7.39 9.67
CA ARG A 103 11.72 -6.83 8.45
C ARG A 103 12.74 -6.35 7.43
N THR A 104 13.95 -6.05 7.88
CA THR A 104 15.05 -5.52 7.08
C THR A 104 15.80 -6.67 6.42
N THR A 105 16.24 -7.65 7.21
CA THR A 105 17.02 -8.79 6.71
C THR A 105 16.14 -9.93 6.19
N LYS A 106 14.84 -9.89 6.50
CA LYS A 106 13.88 -10.99 6.27
C LYS A 106 14.17 -12.24 7.09
N GLU A 107 15.17 -12.23 7.96
CA GLU A 107 15.54 -13.40 8.76
C GLU A 107 14.50 -13.69 9.85
N MET A 108 14.11 -14.96 9.96
CA MET A 108 13.35 -15.48 11.10
C MET A 108 14.31 -15.99 12.16
N THR A 109 14.20 -15.46 13.37
CA THR A 109 15.05 -15.83 14.51
C THR A 109 14.22 -16.17 15.74
N GLY A 110 14.79 -16.96 16.66
CA GLY A 110 14.16 -17.26 17.95
C GLY A 110 13.72 -18.71 18.09
N TYR A 111 12.74 -18.96 18.96
CA TYR A 111 12.33 -20.32 19.32
C TYR A 111 10.81 -20.46 19.43
N ALA A 112 10.28 -21.50 18.78
CA ALA A 112 8.96 -22.06 19.02
C ALA A 112 9.06 -23.26 19.98
N TRP A 113 7.94 -23.67 20.57
CA TRP A 113 7.91 -24.75 21.56
C TRP A 113 6.82 -25.79 21.27
N SER A 114 7.16 -27.06 21.44
CA SER A 114 6.20 -28.16 21.55
C SER A 114 6.47 -29.00 22.78
N SER A 115 5.42 -29.47 23.44
CA SER A 115 5.52 -30.39 24.58
C SER A 115 6.06 -31.79 24.21
N ASN A 116 5.97 -32.20 22.94
CA ASN A 116 6.39 -33.54 22.51
C ASN A 116 7.85 -33.59 22.03
N VAL A 117 8.35 -32.53 21.39
CA VAL A 117 9.71 -32.50 20.83
C VAL A 117 10.61 -31.43 21.45
N GLY A 118 10.06 -30.52 22.24
CA GLY A 118 10.80 -29.44 22.90
C GLY A 118 10.95 -28.21 22.02
N TRP A 119 12.12 -27.57 22.11
CA TRP A 119 12.43 -26.33 21.40
C TRP A 119 12.63 -26.56 19.90
N ILE A 120 12.03 -25.68 19.10
CA ILE A 120 12.21 -25.56 17.66
C ILE A 120 12.85 -24.21 17.41
N CYS A 121 14.06 -24.20 16.89
CA CYS A 121 14.87 -23.01 16.67
C CYS A 121 14.72 -22.49 15.24
N PHE A 122 14.72 -21.17 15.07
CA PHE A 122 14.75 -20.46 13.78
C PHE A 122 16.03 -19.61 13.67
N GLY A 123 16.64 -19.62 12.47
CA GLY A 123 17.76 -18.76 12.08
C GLY A 123 19.15 -19.24 12.52
N THR A 124 20.16 -18.40 12.28
CA THR A 124 21.59 -18.68 12.54
C THR A 124 21.94 -19.06 13.99
N SER A 125 21.04 -18.80 14.94
CA SER A 125 21.23 -19.13 16.36
C SER A 125 21.07 -20.62 16.68
N CYS A 126 20.61 -21.43 15.73
CA CYS A 126 20.42 -22.87 15.90
C CYS A 126 21.76 -23.60 15.99
N THR A 127 22.01 -24.23 17.13
CA THR A 127 23.26 -24.94 17.38
C THR A 127 23.24 -26.31 16.70
N GLY A 128 23.88 -26.42 15.53
CA GLY A 128 24.08 -27.68 14.81
C GLY A 128 24.94 -27.47 13.55
N PRO A 129 25.57 -28.52 12.97
CA PRO A 129 26.11 -28.41 11.63
C PRO A 129 24.97 -28.07 10.67
N ALA A 130 25.12 -26.99 9.89
CA ALA A 130 24.15 -26.63 8.86
C ALA A 130 23.89 -27.83 7.94
N VAL A 131 22.63 -28.08 7.59
CA VAL A 131 22.29 -29.14 6.64
C VAL A 131 22.87 -28.73 5.30
N THR A 132 23.86 -29.47 4.81
CA THR A 132 24.26 -29.40 3.41
C THR A 132 23.30 -30.22 2.55
N ALA A 133 22.00 -30.00 2.70
CA ALA A 133 21.02 -30.48 1.73
C ALA A 133 21.11 -29.50 0.55
N SER A 134 21.35 -30.03 -0.64
CA SER A 134 21.27 -29.30 -1.93
C SER A 134 22.05 -27.99 -2.12
N GLY A 135 23.16 -27.77 -1.42
CA GLY A 135 24.24 -26.93 -1.98
C GLY A 135 23.94 -25.44 -2.18
N ASN A 136 23.40 -24.77 -1.16
CA ASN A 136 23.76 -23.41 -0.72
C ASN A 136 22.85 -22.89 0.40
N ASP A 137 21.82 -23.66 0.77
CA ASP A 137 20.85 -23.23 1.77
C ASP A 137 21.49 -23.24 3.17
N THR A 138 21.69 -22.05 3.71
CA THR A 138 22.07 -21.89 5.11
C THR A 138 20.89 -22.31 6.00
N ALA A 139 21.17 -22.60 7.28
CA ALA A 139 20.19 -23.00 8.29
C ALA A 139 19.17 -21.90 8.65
N ASP A 140 18.95 -20.96 7.74
CA ASP A 140 18.31 -19.69 7.98
C ASP A 140 16.93 -19.72 7.35
N ALA A 141 15.92 -19.40 8.15
CA ALA A 141 14.57 -19.24 7.66
C ALA A 141 14.39 -17.78 7.23
N TYR A 142 13.95 -17.54 6.00
CA TYR A 142 13.72 -16.20 5.45
C TYR A 142 12.25 -16.00 5.10
N PHE A 143 11.73 -14.83 5.45
CA PHE A 143 10.35 -14.45 5.23
C PHE A 143 10.21 -13.55 4.00
N TYR A 144 9.56 -14.05 2.95
CA TYR A 144 9.18 -13.27 1.79
C TYR A 144 7.66 -13.04 1.76
N PRO A 145 7.17 -12.00 1.05
CA PRO A 145 5.74 -11.66 1.05
C PRO A 145 4.79 -12.79 0.62
N ASN A 146 5.29 -13.78 -0.13
CA ASN A 146 4.50 -14.87 -0.68
C ASN A 146 4.88 -16.26 -0.15
N TYR A 147 6.07 -16.41 0.45
CA TYR A 147 6.57 -17.70 0.91
C TYR A 147 7.64 -17.53 1.99
N ILE A 148 7.85 -18.59 2.77
CA ILE A 148 8.95 -18.70 3.71
C ILE A 148 9.92 -19.73 3.17
N ASP A 149 11.18 -19.35 3.08
CA ASP A 149 12.29 -20.17 2.59
C ASP A 149 13.15 -20.68 3.76
N GLY A 150 13.80 -21.82 3.57
CA GLY A 150 14.87 -22.29 4.44
C GLY A 150 14.44 -23.27 5.52
N TYR A 151 15.16 -23.27 6.65
CA TYR A 151 15.07 -24.34 7.64
C TYR A 151 14.85 -23.86 9.08
N ALA A 152 14.08 -24.64 9.83
CA ALA A 152 14.01 -24.60 11.29
C ALA A 152 14.57 -25.90 11.89
N GLN A 153 14.93 -25.93 13.17
CA GLN A 153 15.52 -27.12 13.80
C GLN A 153 14.87 -27.50 15.12
N VAL A 154 14.37 -28.73 15.21
CA VAL A 154 14.04 -29.38 16.49
C VAL A 154 15.33 -29.69 17.25
N VAL A 155 15.65 -28.86 18.24
CA VAL A 155 16.94 -28.86 18.95
C VAL A 155 17.24 -30.22 19.60
N SER A 156 16.20 -30.90 20.10
CA SER A 156 16.36 -32.19 20.80
C SER A 156 16.76 -33.36 19.88
N LEU A 157 16.56 -33.22 18.56
CA LEU A 157 16.87 -34.24 17.56
C LEU A 157 18.21 -34.01 16.85
N GLY A 158 18.89 -32.89 17.11
CA GLY A 158 20.17 -32.57 16.48
C GLY A 158 20.09 -32.56 14.96
N ASP A 159 20.98 -33.30 14.30
CA ASP A 159 21.09 -33.36 12.84
C ASP A 159 19.85 -33.99 12.16
N ASP A 160 19.02 -34.73 12.89
CA ASP A 160 17.75 -35.29 12.38
C ASP A 160 16.56 -34.32 12.57
N GLY A 161 16.79 -33.16 13.21
CA GLY A 161 15.74 -32.23 13.63
C GLY A 161 15.34 -31.17 12.60
N TRP A 162 15.92 -31.15 11.41
CA TRP A 162 15.72 -30.07 10.45
C TRP A 162 14.37 -30.13 9.74
N ILE A 163 13.65 -29.03 9.76
CA ILE A 163 12.34 -28.82 9.17
C ILE A 163 12.52 -27.88 7.98
N SER A 164 12.23 -28.37 6.77
CA SER A 164 12.18 -27.60 5.53
C SER A 164 10.91 -26.76 5.51
N LEU A 165 11.01 -25.44 5.38
CA LEU A 165 9.88 -24.52 5.33
C LEU A 165 9.34 -24.35 3.91
N ASP A 166 10.14 -24.71 2.91
CA ASP A 166 9.80 -24.74 1.49
C ASP A 166 10.27 -26.06 0.84
N GLY A 167 9.77 -26.32 -0.36
CA GLY A 167 10.19 -27.42 -1.21
C GLY A 167 9.50 -27.36 -2.58
N ALA A 168 9.89 -28.23 -3.50
CA ALA A 168 9.39 -28.17 -4.88
C ALA A 168 7.85 -28.33 -5.03
N THR A 169 7.17 -28.91 -4.04
CA THR A 169 5.71 -29.16 -4.07
C THR A 169 5.00 -28.78 -2.78
N TYR A 170 5.67 -28.11 -1.85
CA TYR A 170 5.12 -27.69 -0.57
C TYR A 170 5.84 -26.43 -0.11
N GLY A 171 5.25 -25.72 0.85
CA GLY A 171 5.90 -24.59 1.49
C GLY A 171 4.94 -23.88 2.41
N VAL A 172 5.50 -23.03 3.26
CA VAL A 172 4.74 -22.11 4.10
C VAL A 172 4.58 -20.79 3.36
N THR A 173 3.35 -20.31 3.22
CA THR A 173 3.03 -19.04 2.56
C THR A 173 2.40 -18.07 3.55
N TRP A 174 2.49 -16.77 3.31
CA TRP A 174 1.83 -15.77 4.15
C TRP A 174 0.65 -15.16 3.41
N ASN A 175 -0.55 -15.29 3.98
CA ASN A 175 -1.73 -14.65 3.46
C ASN A 175 -1.87 -13.25 4.06
N GLN A 176 -1.57 -12.23 3.25
CA GLN A 176 -1.58 -10.83 3.67
C GLN A 176 -2.98 -10.32 4.07
N THR A 177 -4.05 -11.01 3.65
CA THR A 177 -5.43 -10.57 3.91
C THR A 177 -5.86 -10.87 5.35
N ASN A 178 -5.49 -12.03 5.87
CA ASN A 178 -5.82 -12.46 7.23
C ASN A 178 -4.59 -12.49 8.17
N LEU A 179 -3.41 -12.17 7.65
CA LEU A 179 -2.12 -12.21 8.33
C LEU A 179 -1.69 -13.62 8.78
N GLU A 180 -2.32 -14.67 8.26
CA GLU A 180 -2.07 -16.06 8.66
C GLU A 180 -0.99 -16.70 7.78
N LEU A 181 -0.15 -17.54 8.39
CA LEU A 181 0.71 -18.47 7.66
C LEU A 181 -0.11 -19.69 7.25
N GLU A 182 0.02 -20.08 5.98
CA GLU A 182 -0.69 -21.19 5.35
C GLU A 182 0.32 -22.21 4.80
N GLY A 183 -0.17 -23.39 4.41
CA GLY A 183 0.67 -24.43 3.83
C GLY A 183 1.44 -25.28 4.84
N TYR A 184 2.44 -26.00 4.35
CA TYR A 184 3.07 -27.11 5.06
C TYR A 184 4.59 -27.00 5.07
N ALA A 185 5.19 -27.28 6.22
CA ALA A 185 6.61 -27.58 6.36
C ALA A 185 6.82 -29.09 6.50
N TRP A 186 8.04 -29.55 6.22
CA TRP A 186 8.36 -30.98 6.20
C TRP A 186 9.65 -31.29 6.95
N ASN A 187 9.61 -32.29 7.82
CA ASN A 187 10.81 -32.98 8.31
C ASN A 187 10.71 -34.46 7.95
N GLY A 188 11.59 -34.89 7.05
CA GLY A 188 11.72 -36.30 6.67
C GLY A 188 13.19 -36.63 6.45
N ASN A 189 13.69 -37.69 7.09
CA ASN A 189 14.97 -38.25 6.70
C ASN A 189 14.79 -39.07 5.41
N ASP A 190 15.43 -38.63 4.34
CA ASP A 190 15.42 -39.22 2.98
C ASP A 190 15.67 -40.73 2.94
N THR A 191 16.27 -41.28 3.98
CA THR A 191 16.80 -42.65 3.97
C THR A 191 15.95 -43.69 4.70
N ALA A 192 14.95 -43.31 5.50
CA ALA A 192 14.23 -44.29 6.33
C ALA A 192 12.77 -44.00 6.68
N GLY A 193 12.17 -42.87 6.26
CA GLY A 193 10.83 -42.50 6.71
C GLY A 193 10.75 -42.29 8.24
N VAL A 194 11.91 -42.10 8.87
CA VAL A 194 12.04 -41.71 10.28
C VAL A 194 12.20 -40.21 10.26
N GLY A 195 11.08 -39.53 10.38
CA GLY A 195 10.98 -38.09 10.45
C GLY A 195 9.72 -37.74 11.22
N ILE A 196 9.61 -36.48 11.53
CA ILE A 196 8.46 -35.89 12.18
C ILE A 196 7.27 -35.81 11.21
N GLY A 197 7.52 -35.69 9.91
CA GLY A 197 6.49 -35.60 8.89
C GLY A 197 6.04 -34.17 8.62
N TRP A 198 4.78 -34.03 8.21
CA TRP A 198 4.18 -32.76 7.81
C TRP A 198 3.79 -31.92 9.02
N ILE A 199 4.09 -30.62 8.96
CA ILE A 199 3.68 -29.61 9.93
C ILE A 199 2.79 -28.61 9.20
N SER A 200 1.56 -28.45 9.66
CA SER A 200 0.57 -27.50 9.14
C SER A 200 0.57 -26.21 9.94
N PHE A 201 0.55 -25.07 9.24
CA PHE A 201 0.53 -23.74 9.87
C PHE A 201 -0.88 -23.15 10.03
N ASN A 202 -1.89 -23.77 9.41
CA ASN A 202 -3.27 -23.32 9.44
C ASN A 202 -4.25 -24.51 9.48
N ALA A 203 -5.34 -24.38 10.23
CA ALA A 203 -6.44 -25.32 10.26
C ALA A 203 -7.07 -25.56 8.88
N ASN A 204 -7.14 -24.53 8.03
CA ASN A 204 -7.66 -24.61 6.66
C ASN A 204 -6.86 -25.58 5.79
N ASN A 205 -5.57 -25.77 6.07
CA ASN A 205 -4.77 -26.75 5.36
C ASN A 205 -5.32 -28.17 5.56
N CYS A 206 -5.96 -28.41 6.71
CA CYS A 206 -6.53 -29.68 7.13
C CYS A 206 -8.04 -29.73 7.03
N ASP A 207 -8.68 -28.74 6.42
CA ASP A 207 -10.12 -28.67 6.14
C ASP A 207 -10.34 -28.09 4.74
N THR A 208 -9.81 -28.78 3.74
CA THR A 208 -9.76 -28.28 2.35
C THR A 208 -11.17 -28.05 1.78
N ASP A 209 -12.18 -28.76 2.29
CA ASP A 209 -13.57 -28.63 1.87
C ASP A 209 -14.43 -27.78 2.82
N ASP A 210 -13.82 -27.13 3.81
CA ASP A 210 -14.44 -26.18 4.76
C ASP A 210 -15.70 -26.77 5.41
N ASN A 211 -15.64 -28.05 5.78
CA ASN A 211 -16.77 -28.79 6.32
C ASN A 211 -16.71 -28.92 7.85
N GLY A 212 -15.64 -28.40 8.47
CA GLY A 212 -15.38 -28.41 9.90
C GLY A 212 -14.72 -29.69 10.41
N PHE A 213 -14.26 -30.58 9.53
CA PHE A 213 -13.64 -31.86 9.89
C PHE A 213 -12.27 -32.05 9.26
N ILE A 214 -11.37 -32.70 10.00
CA ILE A 214 -9.98 -32.89 9.60
C ILE A 214 -9.95 -33.84 8.41
N ASP A 215 -9.41 -33.36 7.30
CA ASP A 215 -9.23 -34.12 6.08
C ASP A 215 -8.36 -35.36 6.30
N VAL A 216 -8.63 -36.41 5.51
CA VAL A 216 -7.84 -37.66 5.53
C VAL A 216 -6.37 -37.41 5.24
N GLY A 217 -6.05 -36.35 4.49
CA GLY A 217 -4.67 -35.93 4.21
C GLY A 217 -3.90 -35.46 5.46
N CYS A 218 -4.61 -35.00 6.50
CA CYS A 218 -4.05 -34.55 7.77
C CYS A 218 -4.23 -35.57 8.91
N GLY A 219 -4.42 -36.85 8.57
CA GLY A 219 -4.58 -37.91 9.57
C GLY A 219 -5.97 -38.01 10.20
N GLY A 220 -6.93 -37.16 9.79
CA GLY A 220 -8.33 -37.24 10.21
C GLY A 220 -9.15 -38.27 9.41
N ASP A 221 -10.45 -38.36 9.71
CA ASP A 221 -11.39 -39.23 9.01
C ASP A 221 -12.37 -38.49 8.09
N ASN A 222 -12.23 -37.15 7.98
CA ASN A 222 -13.14 -36.23 7.29
C ASN A 222 -14.63 -36.51 7.62
N ALA A 223 -14.92 -36.81 8.90
CA ALA A 223 -16.28 -37.12 9.35
C ALA A 223 -16.56 -36.86 10.84
N THR A 224 -15.59 -37.06 11.72
CA THR A 224 -15.79 -37.00 13.18
C THR A 224 -14.74 -36.21 13.92
N ASP A 225 -13.53 -36.13 13.38
CA ASP A 225 -12.47 -35.31 13.96
C ASP A 225 -12.71 -33.85 13.58
N VAL A 226 -13.21 -33.05 14.52
CA VAL A 226 -13.51 -31.63 14.28
C VAL A 226 -12.20 -30.85 14.16
N VAL A 227 -12.12 -29.98 13.15
CA VAL A 227 -11.01 -29.05 12.98
C VAL A 227 -11.03 -28.08 14.15
N THR A 228 -9.99 -28.11 14.97
CA THR A 228 -9.76 -27.08 15.97
C THR A 228 -9.18 -25.88 15.26
N ASP A 229 -9.81 -24.71 15.37
CA ASP A 229 -9.27 -23.46 14.82
C ASP A 229 -7.84 -23.23 15.35
N TYR A 230 -6.85 -23.35 14.46
CA TYR A 230 -5.46 -23.00 14.72
C TYR A 230 -4.88 -22.30 13.51
N TYR A 231 -3.99 -21.35 13.77
CA TYR A 231 -3.26 -20.61 12.77
C TYR A 231 -2.03 -19.99 13.43
N VAL A 232 -1.03 -19.69 12.63
CA VAL A 232 0.10 -18.85 13.03
C VAL A 232 -0.08 -17.49 12.37
N ILE A 233 -0.16 -16.41 13.16
CA ILE A 233 -0.25 -15.03 12.69
C ILE A 233 1.14 -14.41 12.63
N ALA A 234 1.48 -13.79 11.51
CA ALA A 234 2.61 -12.90 11.39
C ALA A 234 2.12 -11.44 11.45
N ASN A 235 2.25 -10.81 12.62
CA ASN A 235 1.90 -9.39 12.85
C ASN A 235 3.03 -8.49 12.33
N LEU A 236 3.13 -8.43 11.02
CA LEU A 236 3.99 -7.46 10.36
C LEU A 236 3.12 -6.25 10.09
N ASN A 237 3.36 -5.14 10.80
CA ASN A 237 2.86 -3.82 10.42
C ASN A 237 3.50 -3.40 9.09
N LEU A 238 3.20 -4.12 8.00
CA LEU A 238 3.61 -3.71 6.68
C LEU A 238 2.80 -2.47 6.32
N PRO A 239 3.45 -1.38 5.88
CA PRO A 239 2.72 -0.38 5.12
C PRO A 239 2.06 -1.12 3.94
N PRO A 240 0.84 -0.76 3.53
CA PRO A 240 0.12 -1.45 2.46
C PRO A 240 1.01 -1.51 1.21
N THR A 241 1.49 -2.71 0.89
CA THR A 241 2.28 -2.95 -0.33
C THR A 241 1.35 -3.17 -1.49
N TYR A 242 1.41 -2.23 -2.43
CA TYR A 242 0.87 -2.29 -3.78
C TYR A 242 1.21 -3.63 -4.47
N ILE A 243 0.19 -4.38 -4.91
CA ILE A 243 0.37 -5.51 -5.84
C ILE A 243 0.42 -4.91 -7.25
N ASP A 244 1.63 -4.56 -7.71
CA ASP A 244 1.85 -4.31 -9.13
C ASP A 244 2.01 -5.63 -9.87
N ALA A 245 1.38 -5.73 -11.03
CA ALA A 245 1.63 -6.82 -11.96
C ALA A 245 2.93 -6.51 -12.73
N GLY A 246 4.06 -6.75 -12.07
CA GLY A 246 5.36 -6.95 -12.70
C GLY A 246 6.21 -5.70 -12.86
N LEU A 247 7.04 -5.41 -11.85
CA LEU A 247 8.33 -4.73 -11.99
C LEU A 247 9.23 -5.27 -10.86
N TYR A 248 10.36 -5.86 -11.24
CA TYR A 248 11.40 -6.40 -10.35
C TYR A 248 12.33 -5.23 -9.99
N GLU A 249 12.56 -4.94 -8.71
CA GLU A 249 13.61 -3.99 -8.30
C GLU A 249 15.00 -4.64 -8.35
N PRO A 250 16.07 -3.84 -8.59
CA PRO A 250 17.35 -4.33 -9.07
C PRO A 250 18.22 -5.01 -8.01
N VAL A 251 18.86 -6.11 -8.45
CA VAL A 251 20.02 -6.73 -7.81
C VAL A 251 21.26 -5.83 -8.05
N PRO A 252 22.23 -5.75 -7.12
CA PRO A 252 23.40 -4.89 -7.29
C PRO A 252 24.15 -5.17 -8.58
N SER A 253 24.49 -4.10 -9.28
CA SER A 253 25.27 -4.05 -10.52
C SER A 253 26.52 -4.93 -10.45
N ASP A 254 26.53 -6.05 -11.18
CA ASP A 254 27.72 -6.63 -11.79
C ASP A 254 27.24 -7.59 -12.89
N VAL A 255 27.63 -7.29 -14.13
CA VAL A 255 27.33 -7.99 -15.41
C VAL A 255 26.15 -7.39 -16.21
N GLU A 256 26.49 -6.40 -17.02
CA GLU A 256 25.68 -5.86 -18.12
C GLU A 256 25.93 -6.69 -19.39
N LEU A 257 24.88 -7.23 -20.01
CA LEU A 257 24.96 -7.96 -21.28
C LEU A 257 24.63 -7.01 -22.44
N ASP A 258 25.66 -6.47 -23.09
CA ASP A 258 25.49 -5.54 -24.20
C ASP A 258 26.05 -6.15 -25.52
N PRO A 259 25.26 -6.93 -26.29
CA PRO A 259 25.75 -7.53 -27.53
C PRO A 259 25.85 -6.49 -28.64
N THR A 260 27.06 -6.26 -29.16
CA THR A 260 27.24 -5.44 -30.36
C THR A 260 26.95 -6.27 -31.60
N VAL A 261 25.90 -5.93 -32.36
CA VAL A 261 25.60 -6.54 -33.65
C VAL A 261 26.17 -5.66 -34.77
N THR A 262 27.17 -6.17 -35.48
CA THR A 262 27.75 -5.52 -36.68
C THR A 262 27.35 -6.29 -37.94
N TYR A 263 27.08 -5.56 -39.02
CA TYR A 263 26.87 -6.16 -40.34
C TYR A 263 27.94 -5.68 -41.33
N PHE A 264 28.29 -6.56 -42.27
CA PHE A 264 29.20 -6.25 -43.36
C PHE A 264 28.57 -6.67 -44.69
N ALA A 265 28.48 -5.73 -45.62
CA ALA A 265 28.08 -6.00 -47.00
C ALA A 265 29.32 -6.06 -47.88
N GLU A 266 29.62 -7.23 -48.46
CA GLU A 266 30.69 -7.41 -49.44
C GLU A 266 30.12 -8.09 -50.70
N GLY A 267 29.80 -7.27 -51.71
CA GLY A 267 29.08 -7.72 -52.91
C GLY A 267 27.59 -7.99 -52.63
N ASP A 268 27.04 -9.06 -53.21
CA ASP A 268 25.62 -9.45 -53.08
C ASP A 268 25.32 -10.24 -51.79
N ASN A 269 26.24 -10.24 -50.83
CA ASN A 269 26.16 -11.02 -49.60
C ASN A 269 26.16 -10.09 -48.38
N VAL A 270 25.24 -10.33 -47.45
CA VAL A 270 25.20 -9.70 -46.12
C VAL A 270 25.62 -10.74 -45.09
N SER A 271 26.59 -10.38 -44.26
CA SER A 271 27.02 -11.19 -43.11
C SER A 271 26.75 -10.45 -41.81
N PHE A 272 26.22 -11.16 -40.83
CA PHE A 272 25.94 -10.65 -39.49
C PHE A 272 26.98 -11.21 -38.50
N ARG A 273 27.42 -10.37 -37.58
CA ARG A 273 28.35 -10.73 -36.50
C ARG A 273 27.81 -10.14 -35.20
N ALA A 274 27.56 -10.99 -34.22
CA ALA A 274 27.29 -10.56 -32.85
C ALA A 274 28.51 -10.88 -32.00
N GLU A 275 29.07 -9.88 -31.32
CA GLU A 275 30.18 -10.03 -30.38
C GLU A 275 29.69 -9.83 -28.95
N TRP A 276 30.23 -10.61 -28.02
CA TRP A 276 29.92 -10.53 -26.58
C TRP A 276 31.23 -10.31 -25.83
N SER A 277 31.29 -9.30 -24.97
CA SER A 277 32.54 -8.95 -24.28
C SER A 277 32.83 -9.80 -23.05
N GLU A 278 31.82 -10.28 -22.30
CA GLU A 278 32.03 -11.11 -21.09
C GLU A 278 30.82 -12.03 -20.82
N ILE A 279 30.95 -13.35 -21.05
CA ILE A 279 29.98 -14.36 -20.59
C ILE A 279 30.74 -15.44 -19.83
N ASN A 280 30.34 -15.70 -18.58
CA ASN A 280 30.72 -16.93 -17.89
C ASN A 280 29.97 -18.09 -18.56
N LEU A 281 30.68 -18.90 -19.34
CA LEU A 281 30.08 -19.96 -20.17
C LEU A 281 29.57 -21.13 -19.31
N THR A 282 28.34 -21.02 -18.83
CA THR A 282 27.45 -22.16 -18.59
C THR A 282 26.17 -22.13 -19.43
N ASP A 283 25.81 -20.99 -20.02
CA ASP A 283 24.45 -20.79 -20.55
C ASP A 283 24.43 -20.82 -22.08
N HIS A 284 23.37 -21.40 -22.65
CA HIS A 284 23.17 -21.57 -24.09
C HIS A 284 22.34 -20.40 -24.67
N VAL A 285 22.90 -19.60 -25.59
CA VAL A 285 22.18 -18.53 -26.28
C VAL A 285 21.68 -19.00 -27.66
N ILE A 286 20.42 -18.74 -27.99
CA ILE A 286 19.80 -19.11 -29.29
C ILE A 286 19.24 -17.86 -29.99
N ALA A 287 19.61 -17.67 -31.26
CA ALA A 287 19.09 -16.58 -32.10
C ALA A 287 18.01 -17.09 -33.07
N TYR A 288 16.87 -16.41 -33.11
CA TYR A 288 15.76 -16.73 -34.01
C TYR A 288 15.60 -15.67 -35.11
N PHE A 289 15.26 -16.13 -36.32
CA PHE A 289 14.94 -15.27 -37.46
C PHE A 289 13.50 -15.57 -37.88
N CYS A 290 12.59 -14.60 -37.78
CA CYS A 290 11.16 -14.79 -38.10
C CYS A 290 10.73 -13.96 -39.32
N LYS A 291 9.69 -14.44 -40.03
CA LYS A 291 9.09 -13.79 -41.20
C LYS A 291 7.69 -13.25 -40.85
N HIS A 292 7.37 -12.04 -41.29
CA HIS A 292 6.00 -11.51 -41.29
C HIS A 292 5.23 -12.03 -42.52
N ASP A 293 4.04 -12.61 -42.33
CA ASP A 293 3.24 -13.20 -43.42
C ASP A 293 1.93 -12.42 -43.59
N ASP A 294 1.88 -11.54 -44.59
CA ASP A 294 0.76 -10.59 -44.82
C ASP A 294 -0.49 -11.21 -45.49
N ASP A 295 -0.55 -12.54 -45.65
CA ASP A 295 -1.58 -13.20 -46.47
C ASP A 295 -2.63 -13.94 -45.61
N ILE A 296 -3.40 -13.20 -44.79
CA ILE A 296 -4.63 -13.71 -44.17
C ILE A 296 -5.82 -12.77 -44.45
N ASP A 297 -6.78 -13.30 -45.21
CA ASP A 297 -8.02 -12.64 -45.63
C ASP A 297 -8.87 -12.17 -44.43
N ASN A 298 -9.17 -10.87 -44.42
CA ASN A 298 -9.67 -10.09 -43.30
C ASN A 298 -11.19 -10.30 -43.05
N SER A 299 -11.60 -11.48 -42.59
CA SER A 299 -13.03 -11.79 -42.32
C SER A 299 -13.37 -12.42 -40.97
N SER A 300 -12.42 -12.59 -40.04
CA SER A 300 -12.70 -13.19 -38.72
C SER A 300 -12.30 -12.40 -37.47
N GLY A 301 -11.78 -11.17 -37.58
CA GLY A 301 -11.60 -10.28 -36.43
C GLY A 301 -10.70 -10.84 -35.32
N THR A 302 -9.57 -11.43 -35.68
CA THR A 302 -8.52 -11.88 -34.75
C THR A 302 -7.22 -11.13 -35.05
N TYR A 303 -6.59 -10.59 -34.01
CA TYR A 303 -5.36 -9.78 -34.06
C TYR A 303 -4.17 -10.52 -34.69
N ASP A 304 -3.23 -9.73 -35.23
CA ASP A 304 -1.94 -10.15 -35.79
C ASP A 304 -1.20 -11.10 -34.84
N THR A 305 -0.84 -12.29 -35.34
CA THR A 305 -0.03 -13.25 -34.58
C THR A 305 1.22 -13.61 -35.37
N TRP A 306 2.36 -13.24 -34.79
CA TRP A 306 3.70 -13.59 -35.25
C TRP A 306 3.90 -15.11 -35.14
N ARG A 307 4.28 -15.77 -36.23
CA ARG A 307 4.54 -17.22 -36.22
C ARG A 307 6.04 -17.49 -36.28
N CYS A 308 6.62 -17.84 -35.13
CA CYS A 308 7.96 -18.43 -35.05
C CYS A 308 7.92 -19.95 -34.77
N ASN A 309 6.75 -20.61 -34.89
CA ASN A 309 6.59 -22.04 -34.56
C ASN A 309 5.76 -22.78 -35.61
N ASP A 310 6.39 -23.71 -36.34
CA ASP A 310 5.68 -24.75 -37.10
C ASP A 310 5.73 -26.05 -36.27
N ARG A 311 4.78 -26.22 -35.35
CA ARG A 311 4.49 -27.53 -34.75
C ARG A 311 3.61 -28.30 -35.73
N ASP A 312 4.01 -29.50 -36.11
CA ASP A 312 3.11 -30.36 -36.86
C ASP A 312 1.89 -30.75 -36.00
N GLY A 313 0.81 -31.20 -36.64
CA GLY A 313 -0.47 -31.53 -35.98
C GLY A 313 -0.43 -32.66 -34.93
N ASN A 314 0.78 -33.11 -34.54
CA ASN A 314 1.02 -34.08 -33.47
C ASN A 314 1.84 -33.50 -32.30
N GLY A 315 2.18 -32.22 -32.31
CA GLY A 315 2.86 -31.55 -31.19
C GLY A 315 4.37 -31.78 -31.11
N ASN A 316 5.01 -32.23 -32.19
CA ASN A 316 6.47 -32.33 -32.25
C ASN A 316 7.07 -31.05 -32.87
N LEU A 317 8.20 -30.59 -32.33
CA LEU A 317 9.01 -29.54 -32.94
C LEU A 317 9.78 -30.13 -34.13
N ASN A 318 9.65 -29.53 -35.32
CA ASN A 318 10.52 -29.87 -36.45
C ASN A 318 11.95 -29.35 -36.19
N GLU A 319 12.94 -30.20 -36.45
CA GLU A 319 14.36 -29.89 -36.35
C GLU A 319 14.80 -28.91 -37.46
N ASP A 320 14.72 -27.60 -37.20
CA ASP A 320 15.46 -26.58 -37.94
C ASP A 320 16.12 -25.60 -36.95
N HIS A 321 16.97 -26.14 -36.06
CA HIS A 321 17.86 -25.35 -35.20
C HIS A 321 19.14 -25.03 -35.96
N TRP A 322 19.46 -23.75 -36.16
CA TRP A 322 20.53 -23.33 -37.07
C TRP A 322 21.86 -22.91 -36.41
N CYS A 323 21.98 -22.98 -35.08
CA CYS A 323 23.26 -22.97 -34.35
C CYS A 323 23.04 -23.67 -32.99
N ALA A 324 23.77 -24.74 -32.69
CA ALA A 324 23.93 -25.28 -31.34
C ALA A 324 25.42 -25.61 -31.15
N SER A 325 26.13 -24.82 -30.35
CA SER A 325 27.51 -25.14 -29.98
C SER A 325 27.53 -26.32 -29.01
N ALA A 326 28.32 -27.35 -29.31
CA ALA A 326 28.56 -28.46 -28.39
C ALA A 326 29.48 -28.03 -27.21
N PRO A 327 29.36 -28.63 -26.02
CA PRO A 327 30.13 -28.22 -24.85
C PRO A 327 31.64 -28.48 -25.05
N VAL A 328 32.45 -27.43 -24.90
CA VAL A 328 33.92 -27.50 -24.99
C VAL A 328 34.49 -27.75 -23.59
N GLN A 329 35.22 -28.86 -23.40
CA GLN A 329 35.99 -29.08 -22.16
C GLN A 329 37.19 -28.12 -22.10
N TYR A 330 37.27 -27.32 -21.04
CA TYR A 330 38.30 -26.28 -20.87
C TYR A 330 39.58 -26.80 -20.21
N ASN A 331 40.74 -26.35 -20.74
CA ASN A 331 42.08 -26.57 -20.19
C ASN A 331 42.98 -25.35 -20.49
N GLY A 332 42.77 -24.23 -19.78
CA GLY A 332 43.77 -23.17 -19.57
C GLY A 332 43.71 -21.90 -20.43
N THR A 333 43.74 -20.76 -19.71
CA THR A 333 44.15 -19.36 -19.97
C THR A 333 43.83 -18.58 -21.25
N ASP A 334 43.22 -19.13 -22.30
CA ASP A 334 42.72 -18.32 -23.42
C ASP A 334 41.21 -18.55 -23.61
N PHE A 335 40.40 -17.49 -23.61
CA PHE A 335 38.95 -17.55 -23.87
C PHE A 335 38.69 -17.69 -25.38
N PRO A 336 37.92 -18.70 -25.85
CA PRO A 336 37.50 -18.74 -27.25
C PRO A 336 36.28 -17.83 -27.47
N LEU A 337 36.37 -16.90 -28.41
CA LEU A 337 35.22 -16.19 -28.97
C LEU A 337 34.30 -17.19 -29.66
N ALA A 338 33.01 -17.21 -29.30
CA ALA A 338 32.00 -17.97 -30.03
C ALA A 338 31.54 -17.14 -31.24
N GLU A 339 31.85 -17.60 -32.46
CA GLU A 339 31.37 -16.98 -33.71
C GLU A 339 30.22 -17.83 -34.30
N CYS A 340 29.00 -17.27 -34.43
CA CYS A 340 27.97 -17.80 -35.32
C CYS A 340 27.81 -16.80 -36.48
N SER A 341 28.20 -17.20 -37.69
CA SER A 341 28.12 -16.37 -38.90
C SER A 341 27.28 -17.07 -39.96
N LYS A 342 26.39 -16.33 -40.64
CA LYS A 342 25.69 -16.83 -41.83
C LYS A 342 25.76 -15.80 -42.96
N THR A 343 26.07 -16.30 -44.15
CA THR A 343 26.04 -15.53 -45.40
C THR A 343 24.73 -15.84 -46.11
N LEU A 344 23.88 -14.84 -46.30
CA LEU A 344 22.68 -14.97 -47.13
C LEU A 344 23.05 -14.76 -48.60
N SER A 345 22.63 -15.68 -49.47
CA SER A 345 22.86 -15.55 -50.91
C SER A 345 21.77 -14.68 -51.56
N SER A 346 22.05 -14.15 -52.75
CA SER A 346 21.07 -13.37 -53.53
C SER A 346 19.78 -14.15 -53.88
N ALA A 347 19.82 -15.50 -53.85
CA ALA A 347 18.64 -16.33 -54.00
C ALA A 347 17.78 -16.40 -52.73
N ASP A 348 18.40 -16.27 -51.55
CA ASP A 348 17.69 -16.17 -50.27
C ASP A 348 17.00 -14.80 -50.19
N ILE A 349 17.75 -13.72 -50.49
CA ILE A 349 17.26 -12.34 -50.50
C ILE A 349 16.16 -12.12 -51.55
N GLY A 350 16.25 -12.74 -52.73
CA GLY A 350 15.24 -12.61 -53.79
C GLY A 350 13.86 -13.21 -53.46
N SER A 351 13.75 -14.00 -52.38
CA SER A 351 12.48 -14.53 -51.87
C SER A 351 11.88 -13.67 -50.73
N PHE A 352 12.69 -12.79 -50.12
CA PHE A 352 12.23 -11.75 -49.21
C PHE A 352 11.89 -10.52 -50.07
N GLY A 353 10.62 -10.34 -50.41
CA GLY A 353 10.16 -9.04 -50.91
C GLY A 353 10.65 -7.95 -49.96
N ALA A 354 11.19 -6.85 -50.50
CA ALA A 354 12.04 -5.87 -49.81
C ALA A 354 11.39 -5.13 -48.62
N LYS A 355 11.00 -5.85 -47.56
CA LYS A 355 10.54 -5.30 -46.29
C LYS A 355 10.93 -6.20 -45.11
N ASN A 356 11.67 -5.58 -44.22
CA ASN A 356 11.82 -5.80 -42.78
C ASN A 356 12.29 -7.20 -42.36
N ILE A 357 13.59 -7.30 -42.07
CA ILE A 357 14.18 -8.41 -41.32
C ILE A 357 14.17 -8.00 -39.85
N PHE A 358 13.65 -8.87 -38.99
CA PHE A 358 13.66 -8.70 -37.54
C PHE A 358 14.48 -9.82 -36.88
N VAL A 359 15.23 -9.47 -35.86
CA VAL A 359 16.03 -10.42 -35.06
C VAL A 359 15.52 -10.40 -33.62
N THR A 360 15.30 -11.59 -33.06
CA THR A 360 14.93 -11.79 -31.66
C THR A 360 15.92 -12.78 -31.05
N LEU A 361 16.49 -12.41 -29.90
CA LEU A 361 17.44 -13.23 -29.15
C LEU A 361 16.73 -13.78 -27.93
N CYS A 362 16.87 -15.07 -27.63
CA CYS A 362 16.30 -15.65 -26.42
C CYS A 362 17.34 -16.45 -25.64
N ASP A 363 17.15 -16.50 -24.34
CA ASP A 363 17.88 -17.42 -23.46
C ASP A 363 17.24 -18.82 -23.44
N GLU A 364 17.82 -19.73 -22.65
CA GLU A 364 17.33 -21.11 -22.52
C GLU A 364 16.06 -21.25 -21.66
N TRP A 365 15.66 -20.18 -20.95
CA TRP A 365 14.43 -20.10 -20.16
C TRP A 365 13.25 -19.53 -20.95
N GLY A 366 13.50 -19.06 -22.17
CA GLY A 366 12.50 -18.54 -23.09
C GLY A 366 12.24 -17.05 -22.93
N GLU A 367 13.11 -16.34 -22.21
CA GLU A 367 13.09 -14.89 -22.14
C GLU A 367 13.79 -14.32 -23.39
N CYS A 368 13.09 -13.43 -24.10
CA CYS A 368 13.54 -12.92 -25.39
C CYS A 368 13.66 -11.40 -25.39
N VAL A 369 14.70 -10.87 -26.04
CA VAL A 369 14.91 -9.44 -26.27
C VAL A 369 14.80 -9.13 -27.77
N GLY A 370 13.92 -8.18 -28.14
CA GLY A 370 13.62 -7.77 -29.52
C GLY A 370 12.11 -7.74 -29.83
N PRO A 371 11.68 -7.24 -31.02
CA PRO A 371 12.42 -7.29 -32.28
C PRO A 371 13.14 -5.98 -32.69
N TYR A 372 14.34 -6.11 -33.26
CA TYR A 372 15.08 -5.00 -33.87
C TYR A 372 14.73 -4.85 -35.35
N GLN A 373 14.24 -3.68 -35.77
CA GLN A 373 13.90 -3.37 -37.17
C GLN A 373 15.08 -2.68 -37.88
N ILE A 374 15.31 -3.03 -39.15
CA ILE A 374 16.33 -2.39 -39.99
C ILE A 374 15.63 -1.76 -41.20
N ASP A 375 15.61 -0.41 -41.26
CA ASP A 375 15.00 0.36 -42.35
C ASP A 375 16.05 1.10 -43.21
N ASP A 376 15.81 1.08 -44.53
CA ASP A 376 16.40 1.82 -45.67
C ASP A 376 17.93 1.87 -45.89
N LEU A 377 18.34 1.76 -47.17
CA LEU A 377 19.73 1.65 -47.64
C LEU A 377 19.97 2.59 -48.84
N ASN A 378 19.74 3.90 -48.70
CA ASN A 378 20.09 4.88 -49.75
C ASN A 378 20.67 6.18 -49.19
N THR A 379 21.82 6.61 -49.75
CA THR A 379 22.62 7.75 -49.31
C THR A 379 22.65 8.89 -50.34
N ASN A 380 22.41 10.13 -49.89
CA ASN A 380 23.10 11.40 -50.25
C ASN A 380 22.21 12.64 -49.95
N ASP A 381 22.39 13.32 -48.80
CA ASP A 381 22.38 14.79 -48.60
C ASP A 381 22.56 15.14 -47.11
N ALA A 382 23.22 16.29 -46.80
CA ALA A 382 23.45 16.91 -45.47
C ALA A 382 24.05 16.01 -44.34
N PRO A 383 24.51 16.57 -43.20
CA PRO A 383 24.54 15.80 -41.96
C PRO A 383 23.11 15.43 -41.62
N ASP A 384 22.77 14.16 -41.81
CA ASP A 384 21.45 13.63 -41.47
C ASP A 384 21.44 13.29 -39.97
N ILE A 385 20.38 13.69 -39.27
CA ILE A 385 20.12 13.18 -37.93
C ILE A 385 19.45 11.82 -38.15
N ASP A 386 20.26 10.77 -38.22
CA ASP A 386 19.76 9.39 -38.21
C ASP A 386 19.26 9.06 -36.79
N GLY A 387 18.06 9.55 -36.46
CA GLY A 387 17.33 9.24 -35.23
C GLY A 387 17.69 10.13 -34.04
N PHE A 388 16.73 10.95 -33.62
CA PHE A 388 16.71 11.51 -32.27
C PHE A 388 16.29 10.40 -31.30
N SER A 389 17.25 9.76 -30.62
CA SER A 389 16.93 9.05 -29.38
C SER A 389 16.73 10.14 -28.31
N GLY A 390 15.62 10.08 -27.56
CA GLY A 390 15.07 11.22 -26.82
C GLY A 390 16.03 11.92 -25.84
N VAL A 391 15.61 13.09 -25.34
CA VAL A 391 16.26 13.74 -24.19
C VAL A 391 16.27 12.78 -23.02
N ASN A 392 17.46 12.29 -22.69
CA ASN A 392 17.70 11.47 -21.52
C ASN A 392 17.96 12.43 -20.35
N ALA A 393 16.88 12.97 -19.78
CA ALA A 393 16.94 13.60 -18.47
C ALA A 393 16.97 12.46 -17.44
N ASP A 394 18.19 11.93 -17.25
CA ASP A 394 18.57 10.74 -16.48
C ASP A 394 17.83 9.44 -16.80
N GLY A 395 18.60 8.41 -17.18
CA GLY A 395 18.12 7.17 -17.78
C GLY A 395 17.09 6.40 -16.95
N ASP A 396 15.83 6.51 -17.37
CA ASP A 396 14.78 5.49 -17.30
C ASP A 396 13.66 5.90 -18.28
N GLU A 397 12.85 4.95 -18.77
CA GLU A 397 11.85 5.15 -19.83
C GLU A 397 10.69 6.13 -19.49
N TRP A 398 10.74 6.81 -18.35
CA TRP A 398 9.85 7.90 -17.93
C TRP A 398 10.68 8.91 -17.13
N ALA A 399 11.39 9.82 -17.80
CA ALA A 399 12.15 10.88 -17.13
C ALA A 399 11.22 11.69 -16.19
N THR A 400 11.56 11.70 -14.90
CA THR A 400 10.90 12.56 -13.91
C THR A 400 11.23 14.01 -14.25
N ALA A 401 10.24 14.89 -14.19
CA ALA A 401 10.41 16.31 -14.50
C ALA A 401 11.46 16.91 -13.54
N PRO A 402 12.42 17.70 -14.04
CA PRO A 402 13.35 18.41 -13.18
C PRO A 402 12.58 19.33 -12.21
N TYR A 403 12.87 19.17 -10.93
CA TYR A 403 12.34 19.84 -9.77
C TYR A 403 13.17 21.06 -9.37
N LEU A 404 12.54 22.07 -8.78
CA LEU A 404 13.28 23.21 -8.23
C LEU A 404 13.07 23.26 -6.71
N ASP A 405 14.16 23.04 -5.98
CA ASP A 405 14.24 23.17 -4.53
C ASP A 405 14.63 24.61 -4.12
N ASP A 406 14.04 25.14 -3.05
CA ASP A 406 14.29 26.52 -2.56
C ASP A 406 15.65 26.69 -1.84
N GLY A 407 16.43 25.60 -1.76
CA GLY A 407 17.44 25.43 -0.72
C GLY A 407 18.85 25.07 -1.18
N VAL A 408 19.07 23.96 -1.91
CA VAL A 408 20.45 23.42 -2.01
C VAL A 408 20.86 22.79 -3.34
N ASP A 409 19.99 22.28 -4.19
CA ASP A 409 20.41 21.62 -5.42
C ASP A 409 19.76 22.25 -6.66
N ASP A 410 20.54 23.05 -7.37
CA ASP A 410 20.25 23.53 -8.72
C ASP A 410 20.02 22.30 -9.62
N GLU A 411 18.79 22.02 -10.02
CA GLU A 411 18.54 20.87 -10.89
C GLU A 411 19.07 21.11 -12.31
N ILE A 412 19.90 20.16 -12.75
CA ILE A 412 20.62 20.20 -14.01
C ILE A 412 19.87 19.34 -15.01
N ILE A 413 19.34 19.98 -16.05
CA ILE A 413 18.78 19.30 -17.22
C ILE A 413 19.94 18.91 -18.14
N HIS A 414 20.09 17.60 -18.36
CA HIS A 414 21.07 17.05 -19.29
C HIS A 414 20.45 16.87 -20.69
N PHE A 415 20.94 17.63 -21.66
CA PHE A 415 20.61 17.43 -23.07
C PHE A 415 21.70 16.59 -23.72
N SER A 416 21.32 15.56 -24.48
CA SER A 416 22.23 14.71 -25.25
C SER A 416 21.71 14.57 -26.67
N VAL A 417 22.60 14.72 -27.66
CA VAL A 417 22.24 14.64 -29.08
C VAL A 417 23.28 13.82 -29.81
N ASP A 418 22.83 12.70 -30.37
CA ASP A 418 23.62 11.92 -31.31
C ASP A 418 23.61 12.59 -32.69
N TRP A 419 24.77 12.62 -33.34
CA TRP A 419 24.94 13.24 -34.64
C TRP A 419 25.79 12.38 -35.56
N THR A 420 25.58 12.54 -36.86
CA THR A 420 26.46 12.01 -37.90
C THR A 420 26.80 13.11 -38.91
N ASP A 421 28.07 13.21 -39.29
CA ASP A 421 28.55 14.10 -40.36
C ASP A 421 29.25 13.26 -41.42
N THR A 422 28.73 13.32 -42.63
CA THR A 422 29.32 12.65 -43.80
C THR A 422 30.60 13.34 -44.29
N LEU A 423 30.89 14.56 -43.81
CA LEU A 423 32.00 15.40 -44.26
C LEU A 423 33.23 15.42 -43.33
N ASN A 424 33.39 14.45 -42.41
CA ASN A 424 34.67 13.93 -41.89
C ASN A 424 35.73 14.92 -41.32
N ASN A 425 35.45 16.22 -41.11
CA ASN A 425 36.47 17.19 -40.67
C ASN A 425 35.95 18.45 -39.92
N GLY A 426 34.73 18.45 -39.40
CA GLY A 426 34.12 19.63 -38.74
C GLY A 426 34.22 19.62 -37.22
N PHE A 427 34.29 20.80 -36.61
CA PHE A 427 33.82 20.99 -35.22
C PHE A 427 32.29 21.08 -35.27
N MET A 428 31.62 20.44 -34.32
CA MET A 428 30.17 20.53 -34.17
C MET A 428 29.83 21.46 -33.00
N ASN A 429 28.82 22.28 -33.17
CA ASN A 429 28.23 23.11 -32.13
C ASN A 429 26.81 22.62 -31.87
N LEU A 430 26.46 22.46 -30.59
CA LEU A 430 25.10 22.13 -30.16
C LEU A 430 24.45 23.40 -29.59
N ARG A 431 23.18 23.62 -29.96
CA ARG A 431 22.33 24.70 -29.45
C ARG A 431 20.95 24.12 -29.15
N ILE A 432 20.49 24.32 -27.92
CA ILE A 432 19.12 24.00 -27.49
C ILE A 432 18.41 25.33 -27.23
N CYS A 433 17.46 25.70 -28.08
CA CYS A 433 16.79 27.01 -28.04
C CYS A 433 15.43 26.96 -27.34
N LYS A 434 15.05 28.05 -26.65
CA LYS A 434 13.72 28.19 -26.01
C LYS A 434 12.58 28.43 -27.01
N SER A 435 12.91 28.83 -28.24
CA SER A 435 11.93 29.05 -29.31
C SER A 435 12.42 28.50 -30.65
N ASN A 436 11.50 28.38 -31.61
CA ASN A 436 11.81 27.94 -32.97
C ASN A 436 12.51 29.00 -33.82
N ASN A 437 12.81 30.17 -33.26
CA ASN A 437 13.47 31.26 -33.96
C ASN A 437 14.98 31.13 -33.76
N PHE A 438 15.64 30.48 -34.72
CA PHE A 438 17.09 30.36 -34.79
C PHE A 438 17.65 31.16 -35.96
N THR A 439 18.54 32.11 -35.68
CA THR A 439 19.18 32.88 -36.75
C THR A 439 20.44 32.16 -37.23
N GLU A 440 20.32 31.41 -38.33
CA GLU A 440 21.44 30.67 -38.96
C GLU A 440 22.70 31.53 -39.18
N SER A 441 22.52 32.79 -39.56
CA SER A 441 23.65 33.70 -39.87
C SER A 441 24.47 34.12 -38.65
N THR A 442 23.91 34.01 -37.45
CA THR A 442 24.58 34.38 -36.18
C THR A 442 24.76 33.19 -35.25
N MET A 443 24.16 32.04 -35.55
CA MET A 443 24.19 30.82 -34.72
C MET A 443 23.71 31.08 -33.29
N THR A 444 22.67 31.92 -33.16
CA THR A 444 22.10 32.33 -31.89
C THR A 444 20.61 32.01 -31.87
N CYS A 445 20.13 31.50 -30.74
CA CYS A 445 18.71 31.46 -30.42
C CYS A 445 18.19 32.90 -30.27
N ASP A 446 17.05 33.23 -30.88
CA ASP A 446 16.51 34.59 -30.82
C ASP A 446 15.88 34.92 -29.46
N ASP A 447 15.44 33.90 -28.70
CA ASP A 447 14.75 34.01 -27.40
C ASP A 447 15.53 33.32 -26.26
N ASP A 448 16.86 33.45 -26.26
CA ASP A 448 17.80 32.72 -25.38
C ASP A 448 17.86 31.20 -25.64
N SER A 449 18.92 30.57 -25.14
CA SER A 449 19.16 29.13 -25.23
C SER A 449 18.95 28.46 -23.87
N TRP A 450 18.38 27.27 -23.86
CA TRP A 450 18.51 26.35 -22.73
C TRP A 450 19.98 26.00 -22.53
N CYS A 451 20.71 25.68 -23.58
CA CYS A 451 22.12 25.36 -23.44
C CYS A 451 22.90 25.52 -24.76
N GLU A 452 24.17 25.93 -24.65
CA GLU A 452 25.09 26.12 -25.78
C GLU A 452 26.41 25.38 -25.54
N LEU A 453 26.81 24.54 -26.49
CA LEU A 453 28.13 23.92 -26.51
C LEU A 453 28.91 24.36 -27.76
N ASP A 454 29.96 25.15 -27.55
CA ASP A 454 30.87 25.59 -28.61
C ASP A 454 32.11 24.71 -28.73
N GLY A 455 32.32 24.16 -29.93
CA GLY A 455 33.65 23.68 -30.35
C GLY A 455 34.16 22.44 -29.64
N SER A 456 33.31 21.46 -29.34
CA SER A 456 33.80 20.16 -28.87
C SER A 456 34.60 19.50 -30.01
N SER A 457 35.89 19.26 -29.78
CA SER A 457 36.75 18.62 -30.79
C SER A 457 36.55 17.12 -30.74
N THR A 458 35.56 16.60 -31.45
CA THR A 458 35.41 15.16 -31.69
C THR A 458 36.46 14.74 -32.72
N GLY A 459 37.69 14.46 -32.28
CA GLY A 459 38.87 14.29 -33.13
C GLY A 459 38.70 13.40 -34.37
N GLY A 460 38.22 13.97 -35.47
CA GLY A 460 38.02 13.31 -36.77
C GLY A 460 36.93 12.22 -36.78
N ALA A 461 35.98 12.23 -35.86
CA ALA A 461 34.88 11.27 -35.87
C ALA A 461 33.77 11.73 -36.84
N ASN A 462 33.18 10.81 -37.60
CA ASN A 462 32.02 11.06 -38.47
C ASN A 462 30.69 10.99 -37.71
N SER A 463 30.73 10.66 -36.42
CA SER A 463 29.57 10.57 -35.57
C SER A 463 29.99 10.70 -34.11
N GLY A 464 29.04 11.01 -33.25
CA GLY A 464 29.24 11.01 -31.81
C GLY A 464 28.04 11.59 -31.09
N THR A 465 28.20 11.77 -29.78
CA THR A 465 27.17 12.32 -28.90
C THR A 465 27.65 13.66 -28.35
N LEU A 466 26.82 14.70 -28.43
CA LEU A 466 27.06 16.00 -27.80
C LEU A 466 26.12 16.15 -26.63
N GLY A 467 26.69 16.32 -25.43
CA GLY A 467 25.94 16.58 -24.21
C GLY A 467 26.14 18.01 -23.73
N CYS A 468 25.10 18.63 -23.19
CA CYS A 468 25.22 19.91 -22.50
C CYS A 468 24.18 20.08 -21.39
N GLU A 469 24.49 20.91 -20.40
CA GLU A 469 23.77 21.00 -19.12
C GLU A 469 23.12 22.38 -18.96
N TYR A 470 21.89 22.41 -18.44
CA TYR A 470 21.20 23.64 -18.06
C TYR A 470 20.68 23.56 -16.63
N THR A 471 21.01 24.55 -15.80
CA THR A 471 20.39 24.70 -14.48
C THR A 471 19.03 25.37 -14.64
N ALA A 472 17.96 24.64 -14.30
CA ALA A 472 16.61 25.20 -14.33
C ALA A 472 16.45 26.35 -13.33
N LEU A 473 15.64 27.36 -13.67
CA LEU A 473 15.33 28.51 -12.81
C LEU A 473 13.83 28.51 -12.48
N GLU A 474 13.42 29.12 -11.36
CA GLU A 474 11.99 29.26 -11.01
C GLU A 474 11.16 29.91 -12.13
N SER A 475 11.77 30.77 -12.94
CA SER A 475 11.11 31.40 -14.10
C SER A 475 10.83 30.44 -15.26
N ASP A 476 11.44 29.25 -15.24
CA ASP A 476 11.23 28.20 -16.23
C ASP A 476 10.11 27.23 -15.83
N ALA A 477 9.41 27.44 -14.71
CA ALA A 477 8.29 26.60 -14.28
C ALA A 477 7.20 26.41 -15.35
N GLY A 478 6.70 25.18 -15.48
CA GLY A 478 5.68 24.77 -16.43
C GLY A 478 6.20 24.04 -17.66
N ASP A 479 5.34 23.89 -18.67
CA ASP A 479 5.66 23.21 -19.93
C ASP A 479 6.60 24.07 -20.78
N ASN A 480 7.77 23.54 -21.08
CA ASN A 480 8.77 24.18 -21.90
C ASN A 480 8.98 23.41 -23.20
N ASP A 481 8.86 24.11 -24.32
CA ASP A 481 9.31 23.62 -25.61
C ASP A 481 10.81 23.89 -25.78
N TYR A 482 11.50 22.99 -26.46
CA TYR A 482 12.87 23.21 -26.91
C TYR A 482 13.07 22.78 -28.36
N TYR A 483 14.06 23.41 -28.99
CA TYR A 483 14.43 23.18 -30.37
C TYR A 483 15.93 22.90 -30.45
N VAL A 484 16.29 21.80 -31.10
CA VAL A 484 17.66 21.31 -31.18
C VAL A 484 18.28 21.71 -32.51
N TYR A 485 19.42 22.42 -32.47
CA TYR A 485 20.21 22.75 -33.64
C TYR A 485 21.62 22.24 -33.47
N VAL A 486 22.05 21.38 -34.41
CA VAL A 486 23.43 20.94 -34.52
C VAL A 486 24.04 21.60 -35.74
N CYS A 487 25.12 22.35 -35.53
CA CYS A 487 25.75 23.14 -36.58
C CYS A 487 27.20 22.74 -36.80
N ASP A 488 27.62 22.70 -38.06
CA ASP A 488 29.02 22.54 -38.41
C ASP A 488 29.82 23.84 -38.21
N TYR A 489 31.15 23.75 -38.31
CA TYR A 489 32.06 24.90 -38.22
C TYR A 489 31.83 25.97 -39.33
N TYR A 490 31.14 25.62 -40.42
CA TYR A 490 30.87 26.53 -41.53
C TYR A 490 29.59 27.33 -41.37
N GLY A 491 28.84 27.13 -40.28
CA GLY A 491 27.58 27.81 -40.06
C GLY A 491 26.37 27.08 -40.65
N THR A 492 26.55 25.85 -41.15
CA THR A 492 25.46 25.04 -41.69
C THR A 492 24.88 24.23 -40.55
N CYS A 493 23.62 24.48 -40.23
CA CYS A 493 22.90 23.75 -39.19
C CYS A 493 21.95 22.73 -39.81
N THR A 494 21.52 21.76 -39.00
CA THR A 494 20.43 20.84 -39.32
C THR A 494 19.23 21.65 -39.83
N SER A 495 18.80 21.34 -41.05
CA SER A 495 18.01 22.27 -41.85
C SER A 495 16.52 22.11 -41.61
N ASP A 496 15.89 23.27 -41.42
CA ASP A 496 14.46 23.57 -41.36
C ASP A 496 13.82 23.58 -39.95
N PRO A 497 13.62 24.77 -39.33
CA PRO A 497 12.83 24.92 -38.12
C PRO A 497 11.33 24.59 -38.32
N GLY A 498 10.91 24.22 -39.53
CA GLY A 498 9.58 23.72 -39.85
C GLY A 498 9.43 22.19 -39.79
N ASP A 499 10.51 21.44 -39.56
CA ASP A 499 10.42 19.99 -39.32
C ASP A 499 10.27 19.73 -37.82
N ASP A 500 9.15 19.12 -37.43
CA ASP A 500 8.82 18.80 -36.04
C ASP A 500 9.80 17.77 -35.43
N SER A 501 10.66 17.16 -36.24
CA SER A 501 11.70 16.20 -35.83
C SER A 501 12.75 16.78 -34.87
N ASN A 502 12.94 18.11 -34.85
CA ASN A 502 13.90 18.80 -33.99
C ASN A 502 13.27 19.48 -32.77
N LYS A 503 11.97 19.23 -32.53
CA LYS A 503 11.22 19.79 -31.40
C LYS A 503 11.05 18.73 -30.33
N GLY A 504 11.28 19.11 -29.08
CA GLY A 504 10.77 18.36 -27.93
C GLY A 504 10.17 19.30 -26.88
N SER A 505 9.67 18.71 -25.81
CA SER A 505 9.16 19.43 -24.64
C SER A 505 9.63 18.75 -23.36
N PHE A 506 9.82 19.54 -22.30
CA PHE A 506 10.01 19.04 -20.93
C PHE A 506 9.17 19.90 -19.98
N LEU A 507 8.76 19.31 -18.86
CA LEU A 507 8.09 20.01 -17.78
C LEU A 507 9.16 20.39 -16.74
N VAL A 508 9.18 21.63 -16.29
CA VAL A 508 9.89 22.02 -15.06
C VAL A 508 8.83 22.16 -13.99
N ASN A 509 8.84 21.27 -13.00
CA ASN A 509 7.81 21.25 -11.97
C ASN A 509 8.31 21.98 -10.73
N LEU A 510 7.58 22.98 -10.28
CA LEU A 510 7.87 23.63 -9.00
C LEU A 510 7.42 22.74 -7.86
N ARG A 511 8.18 22.76 -6.76
CA ARG A 511 7.74 22.11 -5.53
C ARG A 511 6.45 22.79 -5.04
N PRO A 512 5.35 22.05 -4.77
CA PRO A 512 4.20 22.66 -4.16
C PRO A 512 4.58 23.10 -2.74
N GLU A 513 4.17 24.30 -2.35
CA GLU A 513 4.52 24.87 -1.05
C GLU A 513 3.30 24.87 -0.12
N VAL A 514 3.43 24.28 1.06
CA VAL A 514 2.44 24.47 2.13
C VAL A 514 2.73 25.81 2.83
N THR A 515 1.77 26.73 2.75
CA THR A 515 1.96 28.15 3.10
C THR A 515 1.24 28.58 4.37
N VAL A 516 0.05 28.06 4.63
CA VAL A 516 -0.71 28.30 5.87
C VAL A 516 -1.03 26.97 6.50
N MET A 517 -0.90 26.86 7.81
CA MET A 517 -1.35 25.70 8.57
C MET A 517 -2.15 26.20 9.78
N SER A 518 -3.24 25.53 10.13
CA SER A 518 -3.99 25.77 11.35
C SER A 518 -4.69 24.50 11.80
N ALA A 519 -4.69 24.24 13.10
CA ALA A 519 -5.46 23.16 13.73
C ALA A 519 -6.45 23.78 14.73
N PRO A 520 -7.53 24.43 14.26
CA PRO A 520 -8.51 24.99 15.15
C PRO A 520 -9.15 23.83 15.92
N ASN A 521 -9.06 23.92 17.24
CA ASN A 521 -9.81 23.05 18.11
C ASN A 521 -11.31 23.17 17.76
N PHE A 522 -12.01 22.04 17.62
CA PHE A 522 -13.45 22.07 17.38
C PHE A 522 -14.15 22.94 18.43
N GLY A 523 -15.01 23.85 17.97
CA GLY A 523 -15.82 24.63 18.89
C GLY A 523 -16.66 23.70 19.78
N PRO A 524 -16.99 24.11 21.03
CA PRO A 524 -17.89 23.35 21.91
C PRO A 524 -19.18 22.89 21.20
N ASP A 525 -19.72 23.74 20.32
CA ASP A 525 -20.95 23.45 19.56
C ASP A 525 -20.78 22.30 18.56
N ALA A 526 -19.58 22.08 18.03
CA ALA A 526 -19.29 21.00 17.09
C ALA A 526 -19.05 19.67 17.83
N ALA A 527 -18.40 19.72 19.00
CA ALA A 527 -18.25 18.55 19.88
C ALA A 527 -19.62 17.98 20.34
N CYS A 528 -20.66 18.81 20.35
CA CYS A 528 -22.02 18.40 20.76
C CYS A 528 -22.91 17.87 19.63
N LYS A 529 -22.52 18.00 18.35
CA LYS A 529 -23.43 17.81 17.21
C LYS A 529 -23.29 16.48 16.47
N ASN A 530 -22.25 15.70 16.75
CA ASN A 530 -21.97 14.55 15.91
C ASN A 530 -22.78 13.32 16.34
N ASP A 531 -23.28 12.66 15.30
CA ASP A 531 -23.87 11.33 15.34
C ASP A 531 -22.99 10.42 16.19
N VAL A 532 -23.62 9.52 16.92
CA VAL A 532 -22.94 8.82 18.02
C VAL A 532 -21.87 7.85 17.52
N ASP A 533 -21.96 7.46 16.25
CA ASP A 533 -20.97 6.68 15.51
C ASP A 533 -19.71 7.48 15.10
N ASP A 534 -19.71 8.82 15.19
CA ASP A 534 -18.61 9.73 14.80
C ASP A 534 -18.02 10.51 16.00
N LYS A 535 -18.29 10.06 17.24
CA LYS A 535 -17.91 10.74 18.51
C LYS A 535 -16.45 10.63 18.90
N ASP A 536 -15.66 10.09 18.01
CA ASP A 536 -14.23 10.01 18.14
C ASP A 536 -13.59 11.41 18.17
N LEU A 537 -12.43 11.52 18.82
CA LEU A 537 -11.62 12.75 18.93
C LEU A 537 -11.37 13.33 17.55
N GLN A 538 -12.24 14.23 17.09
CA GLN A 538 -12.03 14.90 15.83
C GLN A 538 -11.10 16.09 16.05
N VAL A 539 -10.08 16.22 15.21
CA VAL A 539 -9.31 17.46 15.03
C VAL A 539 -9.32 17.81 13.55
N GLY A 540 -9.81 19.01 13.24
CA GLY A 540 -9.74 19.58 11.90
C GLY A 540 -8.36 20.17 11.71
N LEU A 541 -7.59 19.62 10.79
CA LEU A 541 -6.33 20.17 10.33
C LEU A 541 -6.57 20.89 9.00
N TYR A 542 -6.18 22.14 8.93
CA TYR A 542 -6.35 22.97 7.75
C TYR A 542 -4.99 23.45 7.30
N TRP A 543 -4.78 23.45 6.00
CA TRP A 543 -3.59 24.06 5.42
C TRP A 543 -3.90 24.67 4.06
N THR A 544 -3.04 25.56 3.58
CA THR A 544 -3.10 26.05 2.21
C THR A 544 -1.89 25.64 1.41
N VAL A 545 -2.12 25.23 0.17
CA VAL A 545 -1.06 24.84 -0.75
C VAL A 545 -0.95 25.87 -1.86
N SER A 546 0.27 26.27 -2.19
CA SER A 546 0.57 27.03 -3.39
C SER A 546 1.44 26.16 -4.28
N ASP A 547 0.84 25.59 -5.32
CA ASP A 547 1.59 25.01 -6.41
C ASP A 547 1.86 26.15 -7.42
N GLY A 548 3.13 26.48 -7.62
CA GLY A 548 3.53 27.56 -8.54
C GLY A 548 3.20 27.24 -10.00
N ASP A 549 2.89 25.98 -10.29
CA ASP A 549 2.64 25.48 -11.63
C ASP A 549 1.21 25.76 -12.08
N SER A 550 1.08 26.38 -13.26
CA SER A 550 -0.24 26.65 -13.80
C SER A 550 -0.90 25.36 -14.28
N GLY A 551 -1.93 24.91 -13.56
CA GLY A 551 -2.77 23.78 -13.97
C GLY A 551 -2.38 22.43 -13.38
N SER A 552 -1.40 22.39 -12.49
CA SER A 552 -1.14 21.24 -11.65
C SER A 552 -2.19 21.12 -10.54
N GLU A 553 -2.63 19.90 -10.25
CA GLU A 553 -3.60 19.60 -9.20
C GLU A 553 -2.89 18.78 -8.13
N ILE A 554 -3.02 19.16 -6.86
CA ILE A 554 -2.54 18.34 -5.74
C ILE A 554 -3.21 16.97 -5.80
N LYS A 555 -2.39 15.91 -5.98
CA LYS A 555 -2.82 14.53 -6.12
C LYS A 555 -2.82 13.78 -4.80
N LYS A 556 -1.82 14.03 -3.95
CA LYS A 556 -1.68 13.34 -2.65
C LYS A 556 -1.32 14.30 -1.54
N VAL A 557 -1.67 13.90 -0.31
CA VAL A 557 -1.32 14.61 0.91
C VAL A 557 -0.86 13.56 1.91
N SER A 558 0.22 13.86 2.62
CA SER A 558 0.70 13.06 3.75
C SER A 558 0.70 13.94 4.98
N VAL A 559 -0.02 13.52 6.01
CA VAL A 559 -0.13 14.26 7.28
C VAL A 559 0.54 13.44 8.36
N TYR A 560 1.34 14.09 9.19
CA TYR A 560 2.08 13.45 10.26
C TYR A 560 1.64 14.06 11.58
N VAL A 561 1.26 13.23 12.56
CA VAL A 561 0.87 13.68 13.90
C VAL A 561 1.67 12.94 14.95
N ASP A 562 2.28 13.69 15.87
CA ASP A 562 3.09 13.16 16.97
C ASP A 562 2.64 13.78 18.29
N ARG A 563 2.62 12.98 19.35
CA ARG A 563 2.27 13.44 20.69
C ARG A 563 3.49 14.13 21.30
N VAL A 564 3.33 15.35 21.80
CA VAL A 564 4.43 16.18 22.33
C VAL A 564 5.26 15.47 23.42
N SER A 565 4.64 14.57 24.19
CA SER A 565 5.32 13.86 25.29
C SER A 565 6.08 12.61 24.87
N ASP A 566 5.78 12.04 23.71
CA ASP A 566 6.24 10.72 23.29
C ASP A 566 7.03 10.85 21.97
N THR A 567 7.67 9.75 21.54
CA THR A 567 8.24 9.63 20.19
C THR A 567 7.30 8.82 19.30
N TYR A 568 5.99 8.90 19.54
CA TYR A 568 5.01 8.00 18.95
C TYR A 568 4.45 8.59 17.66
N GLN A 569 4.83 7.98 16.55
CA GLN A 569 4.60 8.52 15.22
C GLN A 569 3.30 7.96 14.62
N ILE A 570 2.37 8.84 14.25
CA ILE A 570 1.22 8.49 13.41
C ILE A 570 1.45 9.12 12.03
N GLU A 571 1.85 8.29 11.07
CA GLU A 571 1.96 8.69 9.66
C GLU A 571 0.61 8.41 8.98
N LEU A 572 -0.04 9.48 8.53
CA LEU A 572 -1.27 9.43 7.74
C LEU A 572 -0.87 9.58 6.29
N ASP A 573 -0.54 8.45 5.68
CA ASP A 573 -0.28 8.38 4.26
C ASP A 573 -1.53 7.79 3.63
N ASP A 574 -2.33 8.58 2.90
CA ASP A 574 -3.41 7.92 2.19
C ASP A 574 -4.02 8.57 0.95
N ASP A 575 -4.16 7.70 -0.05
CA ASP A 575 -5.14 7.75 -1.13
C ASP A 575 -6.59 7.55 -0.59
N GLU A 576 -6.78 7.20 0.70
CA GLU A 576 -8.07 7.14 1.43
C GLU A 576 -8.47 8.41 2.19
N LEU A 577 -7.58 9.41 2.33
CA LEU A 577 -8.01 10.70 2.85
C LEU A 577 -8.98 11.29 1.83
N THR A 578 -10.27 11.33 2.19
CA THR A 578 -11.30 12.13 1.51
C THR A 578 -11.04 13.63 1.76
N ASN A 579 -9.82 14.07 1.49
CA ASN A 579 -9.42 15.45 1.62
C ASN A 579 -10.09 16.24 0.51
N ASP A 580 -10.80 17.30 0.90
CA ASP A 580 -11.54 18.18 -0.01
C ASP A 580 -10.63 18.93 -1.01
N CYS A 581 -9.30 18.78 -0.84
CA CYS A 581 -8.31 19.33 -1.75
C CYS A 581 -8.30 18.67 -3.13
N ALA A 582 -8.62 17.38 -3.22
CA ALA A 582 -8.72 16.70 -4.51
C ALA A 582 -10.03 17.04 -5.26
N THR A 583 -11.07 17.44 -4.53
CA THR A 583 -12.42 17.67 -5.09
C THR A 583 -12.68 19.12 -5.51
N ASN A 584 -11.87 20.08 -5.04
CA ASN A 584 -12.01 21.50 -5.42
C ASN A 584 -10.65 22.19 -5.70
N PRO A 585 -10.02 21.93 -6.85
CA PRO A 585 -8.70 22.47 -7.21
C PRO A 585 -8.65 24.00 -7.35
N SER A 586 -9.80 24.69 -7.31
CA SER A 586 -9.84 26.16 -7.36
C SER A 586 -9.63 26.82 -6.00
N ASN A 587 -9.73 26.06 -4.91
CA ASN A 587 -9.49 26.52 -3.57
C ASN A 587 -8.25 25.82 -3.03
N ASN A 588 -7.15 26.55 -2.98
CA ASN A 588 -5.89 26.16 -2.35
C ASN A 588 -6.00 25.87 -0.84
N ASN A 589 -7.21 25.69 -0.29
CA ASN A 589 -7.48 25.42 1.12
C ASN A 589 -7.82 23.94 1.26
N CYS A 590 -6.94 23.20 1.92
CA CYS A 590 -7.13 21.81 2.28
C CYS A 590 -7.63 21.70 3.72
N GLU A 591 -8.44 20.68 3.96
CA GLU A 591 -8.89 20.27 5.29
C GLU A 591 -8.78 18.73 5.38
N SER A 592 -8.33 18.24 6.53
CA SER A 592 -8.42 16.84 6.94
C SER A 592 -8.99 16.76 8.34
N VAL A 593 -9.89 15.82 8.57
CA VAL A 593 -10.44 15.52 9.89
C VAL A 593 -9.80 14.24 10.39
N ILE A 594 -9.01 14.35 11.45
CA ILE A 594 -8.43 13.19 12.12
C ILE A 594 -9.39 12.80 13.24
N SER A 595 -9.87 11.55 13.27
CA SER A 595 -10.72 11.02 14.33
C SER A 595 -10.04 9.88 15.11
N SER A 596 -10.34 9.68 16.39
CA SER A 596 -9.92 8.46 17.10
C SER A 596 -10.49 7.15 16.56
N ALA A 597 -11.55 7.21 15.73
CA ALA A 597 -12.13 6.05 15.04
C ALA A 597 -11.11 5.46 14.06
N LEU A 598 -10.49 6.37 13.31
CA LEU A 598 -9.43 6.06 12.36
C LEU A 598 -8.09 5.84 13.09
N TYR A 599 -7.88 6.51 14.24
CA TYR A 599 -6.60 6.54 14.94
C TYR A 599 -6.76 6.35 16.46
N PRO A 600 -6.80 5.09 16.95
CA PRO A 600 -7.10 4.79 18.36
C PRO A 600 -6.06 5.33 19.36
N ASN A 601 -4.91 5.83 18.88
CA ASN A 601 -3.81 6.32 19.71
C ASN A 601 -3.85 7.83 19.98
N ILE A 602 -4.85 8.54 19.47
CA ILE A 602 -5.08 9.93 19.87
C ILE A 602 -5.68 9.90 21.28
N GLY A 603 -4.84 10.19 22.28
CA GLY A 603 -5.23 10.42 23.66
C GLY A 603 -5.91 11.77 23.89
N TRP A 604 -6.75 11.80 24.93
CA TRP A 604 -7.55 12.92 25.40
C TRP A 604 -6.75 13.89 26.26
N GLY A 605 -6.89 15.20 26.04
CA GLY A 605 -6.19 16.22 26.85
C GLY A 605 -4.68 16.26 26.62
N GLU A 606 -4.22 15.61 25.55
CA GLU A 606 -2.83 15.51 25.15
C GLU A 606 -2.54 16.54 24.06
N SER A 607 -1.33 17.08 24.06
CA SER A 607 -0.86 18.00 23.03
C SER A 607 -0.16 17.22 21.93
N TYR A 608 -0.43 17.60 20.68
CA TYR A 608 0.15 16.99 19.49
C TYR A 608 0.81 18.06 18.64
N THR A 609 1.96 17.73 18.08
CA THR A 609 2.54 18.42 16.92
C THR A 609 2.06 17.73 15.65
N TRP A 610 1.98 18.48 14.56
CA TRP A 610 1.71 17.90 13.26
C TRP A 610 2.53 18.55 12.15
N GLN A 611 2.75 17.77 11.10
CA GLN A 611 3.44 18.17 9.89
C GLN A 611 2.58 17.75 8.70
N VAL A 612 2.74 18.44 7.58
CA VAL A 612 2.08 18.06 6.33
C VAL A 612 3.04 18.25 5.18
N ARG A 613 2.95 17.34 4.22
CA ARG A 613 3.50 17.51 2.88
C ARG A 613 2.46 17.13 1.85
N VAL A 614 2.60 17.68 0.66
CA VAL A 614 1.66 17.49 -0.44
C VAL A 614 2.40 17.08 -1.70
N ASN A 615 1.74 16.34 -2.58
CA ASN A 615 2.28 15.88 -3.84
C ASN A 615 1.33 16.29 -4.96
N ASP A 616 1.87 16.87 -6.01
CA ASP A 616 1.17 17.38 -7.18
C ASP A 616 1.05 16.35 -8.34
N GLY A 617 1.51 15.13 -8.11
CA GLY A 617 1.63 14.06 -9.09
C GLY A 617 3.04 13.88 -9.64
N TYR A 618 3.93 14.86 -9.45
CA TYR A 618 5.31 14.83 -9.92
C TYR A 618 6.30 14.75 -8.76
N ALA A 619 6.16 15.59 -7.73
CA ALA A 619 6.90 15.35 -6.50
C ALA A 619 6.29 15.94 -5.23
N TRP A 620 6.93 15.58 -4.11
CA TRP A 620 6.51 15.96 -2.78
C TRP A 620 7.08 17.32 -2.39
N SER A 621 6.25 18.12 -1.70
CA SER A 621 6.71 19.22 -0.87
C SER A 621 7.61 18.72 0.25
N ASP A 622 8.43 19.61 0.78
CA ASP A 622 9.06 19.38 2.08
C ASP A 622 8.00 19.27 3.17
N TRP A 623 8.37 18.55 4.23
CA TRP A 623 7.59 18.52 5.45
C TRP A 623 7.54 19.93 6.05
N ARG A 624 6.34 20.51 6.08
CA ARG A 624 6.10 21.75 6.81
C ARG A 624 5.55 21.41 8.19
N ASN A 625 6.26 21.88 9.21
CA ASN A 625 5.82 21.79 10.59
C ASN A 625 4.89 22.96 10.89
N PHE A 626 3.86 22.70 11.69
CA PHE A 626 3.07 23.79 12.25
C PHE A 626 3.94 24.61 13.22
N ASP A 627 4.48 25.75 12.76
CA ASP A 627 5.26 26.68 13.57
C ASP A 627 4.63 28.07 13.57
N HIS A 628 3.90 28.41 14.64
CA HIS A 628 3.30 29.73 14.80
C HIS A 628 4.28 30.77 15.37
N SER A 629 5.57 30.44 15.54
CA SER A 629 6.53 31.27 16.30
C SER A 629 7.16 32.44 15.52
N ALA A 630 6.88 32.64 14.22
CA ALA A 630 7.61 33.63 13.43
C ALA A 630 6.75 34.51 12.50
N GLY A 631 5.95 35.41 13.07
CA GLY A 631 5.51 36.63 12.35
C GLY A 631 4.52 36.44 11.20
N ASP A 632 4.03 35.22 10.98
CA ASP A 632 2.94 34.97 10.06
C ASP A 632 1.64 35.52 10.66
N THR A 633 1.13 36.58 10.06
CA THR A 633 -0.05 37.30 10.53
C THR A 633 -1.31 36.54 10.15
N LEU A 634 -1.54 35.37 10.73
CA LEU A 634 -2.83 34.69 10.71
C LEU A 634 -3.81 35.45 11.61
N THR A 635 -4.29 36.60 11.13
CA THR A 635 -5.18 37.51 11.86
C THR A 635 -6.63 37.02 11.96
N ASN A 636 -6.91 35.75 11.65
CA ASN A 636 -8.28 35.25 11.51
C ASN A 636 -8.57 33.93 12.21
N ASP A 637 -7.79 33.53 13.21
CA ASP A 637 -8.29 32.56 14.18
C ASP A 637 -9.23 33.29 15.15
N SER A 638 -10.47 33.51 14.69
CA SER A 638 -11.52 34.21 15.42
C SER A 638 -12.20 33.34 16.48
N GLY A 639 -11.76 32.09 16.64
CA GLY A 639 -12.09 31.24 17.78
C GLY A 639 -11.10 31.46 18.90
N ALA A 640 -11.58 31.85 20.09
CA ALA A 640 -10.74 31.93 21.28
C ALA A 640 -10.33 30.52 21.76
N ASN A 641 -9.51 29.76 21.00
CA ASN A 641 -8.76 28.63 21.56
C ASN A 641 -7.63 28.07 20.63
N ALA A 642 -6.75 28.91 20.11
CA ALA A 642 -5.36 28.48 19.85
C ALA A 642 -4.73 28.22 21.23
N ASP A 643 -4.56 26.94 21.56
CA ASP A 643 -4.09 26.34 22.81
C ASP A 643 -3.93 27.29 24.02
N SER A 644 -5.05 27.74 24.61
CA SER A 644 -4.99 28.44 25.89
C SER A 644 -4.65 27.51 27.07
N VAL A 645 -4.52 26.21 26.82
CA VAL A 645 -4.33 25.18 27.84
C VAL A 645 -2.84 25.03 28.16
N ASN A 646 -1.97 24.98 27.15
CA ASN A 646 -0.51 24.87 27.32
C ASN A 646 0.26 26.14 26.89
N GLY A 647 -0.33 27.03 26.07
CA GLY A 647 0.31 28.25 25.55
C GLY A 647 1.37 28.03 24.47
N ASP A 648 1.48 26.81 23.94
CA ASP A 648 2.31 26.44 22.80
C ASP A 648 1.49 26.55 21.51
N ASN A 649 1.99 27.39 20.62
CA ASN A 649 1.33 27.75 19.38
C ASN A 649 1.68 26.78 18.23
N THR A 650 2.51 25.76 18.51
CA THR A 650 2.91 24.70 17.55
C THR A 650 2.17 23.38 17.79
N THR A 651 1.23 23.38 18.74
CA THR A 651 0.50 22.17 19.14
C THR A 651 -1.00 22.38 19.08
N PHE A 652 -1.75 21.31 18.84
CA PHE A 652 -3.16 21.26 19.20
C PHE A 652 -3.35 20.33 20.39
N THR A 653 -4.30 20.67 21.26
CA THR A 653 -4.65 19.83 22.41
C THR A 653 -6.06 19.32 22.20
N THR A 654 -6.20 18.01 22.14
CA THR A 654 -7.54 17.41 22.05
C THR A 654 -8.31 17.72 23.32
N TYR A 655 -9.56 18.18 23.22
CA TYR A 655 -10.36 18.36 24.43
C TYR A 655 -10.51 17.02 25.10
N ALA A 656 -10.23 16.92 26.40
CA ALA A 656 -10.74 15.80 27.20
C ALA A 656 -12.26 15.67 26.97
N HIS A 657 -12.80 14.44 26.99
CA HIS A 657 -14.15 14.06 26.59
C HIS A 657 -15.25 14.67 27.49
N ASN A 658 -15.17 15.95 27.81
CA ASN A 658 -15.89 16.57 28.92
C ASN A 658 -17.31 16.98 28.55
N PHE A 659 -17.75 16.75 27.32
CA PHE A 659 -19.07 17.15 26.88
C PHE A 659 -20.11 16.07 27.24
N PRO A 660 -21.22 16.42 27.91
CA PRO A 660 -22.28 15.47 28.16
C PRO A 660 -22.92 15.04 26.83
N VAL A 661 -23.35 13.78 26.75
CA VAL A 661 -24.09 13.24 25.61
C VAL A 661 -25.58 13.34 25.93
N PRO A 662 -26.34 14.23 25.26
CA PRO A 662 -27.75 14.43 25.58
C PRO A 662 -28.58 13.17 25.32
N ILE A 663 -28.29 12.45 24.23
CA ILE A 663 -28.96 11.20 23.84
C ILE A 663 -27.87 10.18 23.42
N PRO A 664 -27.58 9.16 24.24
CA PRO A 664 -26.67 8.09 23.88
C PRO A 664 -27.21 7.22 22.75
N ASP A 665 -26.32 6.42 22.18
CA ASP A 665 -26.61 5.70 20.95
C ASP A 665 -27.77 4.72 21.04
N GLY A 666 -28.60 4.70 20.00
CA GLY A 666 -29.78 3.84 19.94
C GLY A 666 -30.80 4.07 21.07
N THR A 667 -30.68 5.15 21.84
CA THR A 667 -31.66 5.54 22.86
C THR A 667 -32.53 6.69 22.34
N SER A 668 -33.78 6.73 22.80
CA SER A 668 -34.68 7.86 22.57
C SER A 668 -35.08 8.47 23.90
N VAL A 669 -35.52 9.72 23.87
CA VAL A 669 -36.17 10.32 25.04
C VAL A 669 -37.42 9.51 25.37
N GLY A 670 -37.51 9.02 26.60
CA GLY A 670 -38.66 8.23 27.04
C GLY A 670 -39.86 9.14 27.30
N PHE A 671 -41.01 8.80 26.74
CA PHE A 671 -42.27 9.49 26.99
C PHE A 671 -43.13 8.72 28.01
N GLN A 672 -43.90 9.43 28.82
CA GLN A 672 -44.95 8.81 29.63
C GLN A 672 -46.19 9.73 29.68
N PRO A 673 -47.29 9.37 29.00
CA PRO A 673 -47.49 8.14 28.22
C PRO A 673 -46.65 8.09 26.92
N ASP A 674 -46.41 6.87 26.42
CA ASP A 674 -45.70 6.61 25.15
C ASP A 674 -46.65 5.83 24.20
N PRO A 675 -46.98 6.39 23.01
CA PRO A 675 -46.65 7.75 22.55
C PRO A 675 -47.44 8.84 23.32
N PRO A 676 -46.94 10.10 23.36
CA PRO A 676 -47.66 11.23 23.94
C PRO A 676 -48.95 11.57 23.16
N SER A 677 -49.91 12.24 23.81
CA SER A 677 -51.13 12.73 23.15
C SER A 677 -51.29 14.25 23.29
N ALA A 678 -51.84 14.90 22.26
CA ALA A 678 -52.12 16.33 22.26
C ALA A 678 -53.08 16.69 23.41
N GLY A 679 -52.75 17.71 24.20
CA GLY A 679 -53.53 18.13 25.36
C GLY A 679 -53.34 17.27 26.63
N GLU A 680 -52.53 16.20 26.57
CA GLU A 680 -52.22 15.34 27.70
C GLU A 680 -50.87 15.73 28.36
N GLU A 681 -50.81 15.65 29.69
CA GLU A 681 -49.55 15.81 30.42
C GLU A 681 -48.62 14.62 30.15
N THR A 682 -47.46 14.92 29.56
CA THR A 682 -46.43 13.95 29.19
C THR A 682 -45.16 14.21 29.99
N LYS A 683 -44.59 13.17 30.59
CA LYS A 683 -43.26 13.20 31.21
C LYS A 683 -42.20 12.80 30.20
N LEU A 684 -41.09 13.54 30.17
CA LEU A 684 -39.91 13.19 29.36
C LEU A 684 -38.80 12.71 30.26
N THR A 685 -38.16 11.61 29.90
CA THR A 685 -37.01 11.04 30.63
C THR A 685 -35.80 11.03 29.68
N PRO A 686 -34.82 11.92 29.86
CA PRO A 686 -33.64 11.96 29.02
C PRO A 686 -32.69 10.81 29.39
N PRO A 687 -32.14 10.07 28.42
CA PRO A 687 -31.13 9.04 28.67
C PRO A 687 -29.70 9.60 28.83
N SER A 688 -29.55 10.89 29.19
CA SER A 688 -28.26 11.58 29.08
C SER A 688 -27.17 10.97 29.95
N VAL A 689 -25.94 11.01 29.44
CA VAL A 689 -24.74 10.59 30.17
C VAL A 689 -23.66 11.65 30.06
N TYR A 690 -22.68 11.61 30.95
CA TYR A 690 -21.49 12.46 30.87
C TYR A 690 -20.23 11.61 31.16
N TYR A 691 -19.06 12.17 30.88
CA TYR A 691 -17.79 11.50 31.11
C TYR A 691 -17.11 12.12 32.32
N GLU A 692 -16.59 11.29 33.21
CA GLU A 692 -15.81 11.80 34.34
C GLU A 692 -14.41 12.19 33.86
N ALA A 693 -13.93 13.39 34.21
CA ALA A 693 -12.63 13.93 33.79
C ALA A 693 -11.38 13.06 34.06
N ASN A 694 -11.51 11.94 34.81
CA ASN A 694 -10.42 11.03 35.15
C ASN A 694 -10.65 9.58 34.69
N LYS A 695 -11.72 9.28 33.94
CA LYS A 695 -11.97 7.95 33.39
C LYS A 695 -11.72 7.96 31.89
N PHE A 696 -10.70 7.22 31.47
CA PHE A 696 -10.36 7.03 30.07
C PHE A 696 -11.24 5.94 29.45
N GLY A 697 -11.81 6.19 28.26
CA GLY A 697 -12.57 5.22 27.48
C GLY A 697 -14.09 5.45 27.47
N SER A 698 -14.83 4.46 26.97
CA SER A 698 -16.30 4.47 26.78
C SER A 698 -17.13 4.49 28.08
N ASP A 699 -16.48 4.68 29.23
CA ASP A 699 -17.12 4.64 30.55
C ASP A 699 -17.91 5.93 30.79
N THR A 700 -19.14 5.92 30.31
CA THR A 700 -20.11 6.98 30.57
C THR A 700 -20.75 6.82 31.95
N THR A 701 -21.03 7.95 32.59
CA THR A 701 -21.78 8.01 33.85
C THR A 701 -23.15 8.61 33.60
N ASP A 702 -24.18 7.97 34.15
CA ASP A 702 -25.56 8.44 34.09
C ASP A 702 -25.66 9.85 34.68
N CYS A 703 -26.29 10.78 33.93
CA CYS A 703 -26.49 12.15 34.38
C CYS A 703 -27.52 12.30 35.51
N SER A 704 -28.19 11.21 35.92
CA SER A 704 -29.27 11.21 36.90
C SER A 704 -28.89 11.91 38.22
N GLY A 705 -29.54 13.04 38.51
CA GLY A 705 -29.30 13.87 39.70
C GLY A 705 -27.98 14.64 39.75
N ILE A 706 -27.19 14.62 38.67
CA ILE A 706 -25.85 15.20 38.60
C ILE A 706 -25.79 16.33 37.58
N CYS A 707 -26.29 16.10 36.36
CA CYS A 707 -26.31 17.10 35.31
C CYS A 707 -27.48 18.08 35.49
N SER A 708 -27.34 19.31 34.97
CA SER A 708 -28.46 20.24 34.88
C SER A 708 -29.01 20.28 33.46
N TYR A 709 -30.34 20.32 33.35
CA TYR A 709 -31.05 20.30 32.07
C TYR A 709 -31.64 21.67 31.78
N ASN A 710 -31.89 21.97 30.51
CA ASN A 710 -32.65 23.12 30.06
C ASN A 710 -33.48 22.75 28.83
N TRP A 711 -34.78 22.53 29.01
CA TRP A 711 -35.71 22.03 28.00
C TRP A 711 -36.36 23.16 27.21
N SER A 712 -36.56 22.94 25.91
CA SER A 712 -37.36 23.76 25.00
C SER A 712 -38.49 22.93 24.39
N VAL A 713 -39.62 23.56 24.10
CA VAL A 713 -40.74 22.95 23.37
C VAL A 713 -41.31 23.97 22.39
N THR A 714 -41.47 23.56 21.13
CA THR A 714 -41.88 24.45 20.03
C THR A 714 -43.39 24.57 19.96
N ASP A 715 -44.13 23.50 20.22
CA ASP A 715 -45.60 23.49 20.27
C ASP A 715 -46.16 22.83 21.54
N GLY A 716 -45.84 23.44 22.68
CA GLY A 716 -46.34 22.95 23.96
C GLY A 716 -46.17 23.96 25.08
N SER A 717 -46.45 23.48 26.29
CA SER A 717 -46.19 24.25 27.51
C SER A 717 -45.84 23.32 28.67
N PHE A 718 -45.01 23.78 29.59
CA PHE A 718 -44.70 23.06 30.82
C PHE A 718 -45.88 23.15 31.81
N VAL A 719 -46.27 22.02 32.39
CA VAL A 719 -47.51 21.90 33.20
C VAL A 719 -47.31 22.44 34.62
N ASP A 720 -46.16 22.15 35.22
CA ASP A 720 -45.83 22.44 36.62
C ASP A 720 -44.31 22.33 36.89
N SER A 721 -43.52 21.89 35.92
CA SER A 721 -42.06 21.76 36.01
C SER A 721 -41.38 23.03 35.49
N SER A 722 -40.20 23.36 36.00
CA SER A 722 -39.34 24.32 35.32
C SER A 722 -38.69 23.69 34.09
N GLU A 723 -38.31 24.53 33.13
CA GLU A 723 -37.43 24.16 32.01
C GLU A 723 -36.14 23.47 32.48
N THR A 724 -35.76 23.59 33.76
CA THR A 724 -34.54 23.01 34.32
C THR A 724 -34.71 21.70 35.10
N GLU A 725 -35.91 21.11 35.11
CA GLU A 725 -36.09 19.79 35.76
C GLU A 725 -35.48 18.67 34.90
N GLU A 726 -34.90 17.66 35.56
CA GLU A 726 -34.38 16.46 34.91
C GLU A 726 -35.46 15.67 34.18
N ILE A 727 -36.67 15.61 34.75
CA ILE A 727 -37.83 14.90 34.19
C ILE A 727 -38.99 15.91 34.05
N PRO A 728 -39.01 16.75 33.00
CA PRO A 728 -40.03 17.78 32.84
C PRO A 728 -41.39 17.18 32.48
N ARG A 729 -42.43 17.96 32.73
CA ARG A 729 -43.82 17.64 32.42
C ARG A 729 -44.37 18.68 31.46
N MET A 730 -44.76 18.25 30.27
CA MET A 730 -45.23 19.14 29.21
C MET A 730 -46.57 18.68 28.63
N ILE A 731 -47.31 19.62 28.04
CA ILE A 731 -48.48 19.37 27.21
C ILE A 731 -48.15 19.85 25.80
N PHE A 732 -48.24 18.94 24.83
CA PHE A 732 -48.20 19.28 23.40
C PHE A 732 -49.56 19.84 22.97
N ASN A 733 -49.59 20.91 22.17
CA ASN A 733 -50.86 21.55 21.81
C ASN A 733 -51.57 20.86 20.64
N ASN A 734 -50.82 20.35 19.67
CA ASN A 734 -51.34 19.72 18.45
C ASN A 734 -50.90 18.25 18.31
N ASP A 735 -51.61 17.51 17.44
CA ASP A 735 -51.29 16.15 17.01
C ASP A 735 -50.46 16.16 15.72
N GLY A 736 -49.43 15.31 15.62
CA GLY A 736 -48.59 15.17 14.42
C GLY A 736 -47.14 14.76 14.71
N ASP A 737 -46.37 14.60 13.62
CA ASP A 737 -44.98 14.10 13.63
C ASP A 737 -43.93 15.23 13.67
N THR A 738 -44.34 16.49 13.85
CA THR A 738 -43.45 17.67 13.74
C THR A 738 -43.41 18.52 15.00
N GLU A 739 -43.88 17.98 16.13
CA GLU A 739 -43.86 18.73 17.37
C GLU A 739 -42.46 18.68 17.99
N GLY A 740 -41.73 19.77 17.77
CA GLY A 740 -40.34 19.92 18.20
C GLY A 740 -40.20 20.08 19.71
N TYR A 741 -39.29 19.32 20.32
CA TYR A 741 -38.78 19.55 21.67
C TYR A 741 -37.25 19.45 21.65
N GLY A 742 -36.58 20.12 22.58
CA GLY A 742 -35.12 20.05 22.66
C GLY A 742 -34.67 20.17 24.10
N PHE A 743 -33.42 19.84 24.36
CA PHE A 743 -32.83 20.17 25.65
C PHE A 743 -31.34 20.41 25.54
N THR A 744 -30.82 21.18 26.50
CA THR A 744 -29.40 21.35 26.77
C THR A 744 -29.07 20.64 28.07
N VAL A 745 -28.06 19.76 28.05
CA VAL A 745 -27.48 19.12 29.25
C VAL A 745 -26.20 19.85 29.60
N THR A 746 -26.02 20.20 30.86
CA THR A 746 -24.77 20.72 31.42
C THR A 746 -24.25 19.72 32.45
N ASP A 747 -23.01 19.28 32.31
CA ASP A 747 -22.37 18.37 33.24
C ASP A 747 -21.88 19.11 34.52
N PRO A 748 -21.32 18.39 35.53
CA PRO A 748 -20.79 19.01 36.74
C PRO A 748 -19.61 19.97 36.53
N ASP A 749 -18.87 19.80 35.44
CA ASP A 749 -17.69 20.59 35.12
C ASP A 749 -18.05 21.85 34.30
N GLY A 750 -19.31 21.98 33.89
CA GLY A 750 -19.88 23.15 33.24
C GLY A 750 -19.94 23.07 31.71
N TYR A 751 -19.63 21.92 31.13
CA TYR A 751 -19.73 21.69 29.69
C TYR A 751 -21.17 21.43 29.28
N THR A 752 -21.59 22.05 28.19
CA THR A 752 -22.99 22.06 27.75
C THR A 752 -23.15 21.47 26.36
N CYS A 753 -24.10 20.56 26.16
CA CYS A 753 -24.52 20.08 24.84
C CYS A 753 -26.02 20.13 24.66
N SER A 754 -26.48 20.44 23.44
CA SER A 754 -27.89 20.54 23.11
C SER A 754 -28.28 19.63 21.95
N THR A 755 -29.46 19.02 22.05
CA THR A 755 -30.01 18.13 21.01
C THR A 755 -30.49 18.84 19.74
N GLY A 756 -30.55 20.17 19.73
CA GLY A 756 -31.39 20.89 18.77
C GLY A 756 -32.87 20.54 18.97
N ASP A 757 -33.69 20.78 17.94
CA ASP A 757 -35.10 20.41 17.91
C ASP A 757 -35.24 18.93 17.48
N LEU A 758 -35.83 18.11 18.35
CA LEU A 758 -36.20 16.72 18.14
C LEU A 758 -37.69 16.61 17.86
N ASP A 759 -38.08 15.70 16.99
CA ASP A 759 -39.49 15.45 16.70
C ASP A 759 -40.12 14.48 17.70
N ALA A 760 -41.32 14.81 18.20
CA ALA A 760 -42.19 13.90 18.93
C ALA A 760 -43.37 13.47 18.04
N ASP A 761 -43.65 12.15 18.00
CA ASP A 761 -44.89 11.61 17.41
C ASP A 761 -46.03 11.79 18.43
N VAL A 762 -46.80 12.86 18.28
CA VAL A 762 -47.88 13.23 19.19
C VAL A 762 -49.22 12.74 18.65
N ASN A 763 -49.81 11.78 19.37
CA ASN A 763 -51.11 11.25 19.03
C ASN A 763 -52.23 12.26 19.24
N LYS A 764 -53.30 12.07 18.47
CA LYS A 764 -54.56 12.76 18.69
C LYS A 764 -55.21 12.28 20.00
N ASP A 765 -55.63 13.22 20.83
CA ASP A 765 -56.44 12.91 22.02
C ASP A 765 -57.65 12.06 21.63
N LEU A 766 -57.75 10.87 22.24
CA LEU A 766 -58.88 9.99 22.00
C LEU A 766 -60.08 10.55 22.76
N PRO A 767 -61.25 10.70 22.12
CA PRO A 767 -62.43 11.23 22.79
C PRO A 767 -62.77 10.36 24.01
N SER A 768 -62.93 10.98 25.18
CA SER A 768 -63.31 10.28 26.40
C SER A 768 -64.67 9.60 26.24
N TRP A 769 -64.72 8.28 26.23
CA TRP A 769 -65.98 7.53 26.18
C TRP A 769 -66.48 7.27 27.60
N THR A 770 -67.71 7.66 27.92
CA THR A 770 -68.38 7.25 29.17
C THR A 770 -69.32 6.09 28.85
N GLU A 771 -69.06 4.91 29.41
CA GLU A 771 -69.99 3.78 29.32
C GLU A 771 -71.15 4.01 30.31
N THR A 772 -72.29 4.49 29.81
CA THR A 772 -73.54 4.53 30.59
C THR A 772 -74.20 3.15 30.59
N TYR A 773 -74.24 2.52 31.77
CA TYR A 773 -74.96 1.27 32.04
C TYR A 773 -76.47 1.44 32.18
#